data_AF-A0A0S2KBQ3-F1
#
_entry.id   AF-A0A0S2KBQ3-F1
#
_cell.length_a   1.000
_cell.length_b   1.000
_cell.length_c   1.000
_cell.angle_alpha   90.00
_cell.angle_beta   90.00
_cell.angle_gamma   90.00
#
_symmetry.space_group_name_H-M   'P 1'
#
loop_
_entity.id
_entity.type
_entity.pdbx_description
1 polymer ?
#
loop_
_entity_poly.entity_id
_entity_poly.type
_entity_poly.pdbx_seq_one_letter_code
_entity_poly.pdbx_strand_id
1 'polypeptide(L)'
;MQTHINPNCRSNNTLTIWRSLCILACLFSSAIQAQSIEDILTPLRGTYTVTFTEDADAPDAVPVANGTQVNFIIGLNNRLCTSDLDLSSPTTVSSPSFAVSWNSMLSDARFDVRLTDTDPDPNVVNYAFAGIDFRSHAGVLYGAFTLDSYAAATGTCGAVDAEPGLTEFNAYFSAIQAAFSSLFPSGPFTFTQQSGGYTFRHYDSTNVTLAIRDGQVYARGDGYGAGYVPLGSFETLNANVNLIPRPATVHSSWTGTYSGAMAETEPFSPIPDGTDFYYAINSDGVLCFNDNTQFSNPLYRNNDTVRATWFDAARGRIYRLRAAQFDADEHLLEITSTGNTQYGELEGEKISLNAVCNPALPANPDADEIERLFDLSEQLYPDSTPGGPLSSTQRVDNYSFRYYPATDVFLAVRDGQVYSGSGAVNFDSAPLGTLASVIQSFTSATSAFVPAQSLVGSYNMLVSAANPLSPVRNGDRVRVILAADGSLCIDNLMLSSPLSLLSAPQDVNWTNMQAGVSASLQVPASGSDLTIDLTSNLGGNLGQLTGNRASRLGSCPGAPLDSAQAQAAEELFALAEQIYGNLLPPSSVVSSRNAAGAVTRHYAASGITLTVLGSQVFVHGGEFGDHDVALGSVSSLSQSLGAELANLRAQPPVPTNLAGTYEALVSGANPFAPFPTGSLVRLVLQPDGGLCLNNLSLTPTSSYPLSPSMATWQAGSSDLSASLPLDDLTQLSLTLSNTRGEALGQLAVERISNATVCSTTTPSAEQISTANELFELAERRYDEYFPATDSAVTRTAGSVIFRHYESTGVSLSVLNGEVLVRGGEFGSSEFFVGTIEQLIPALIEDIETAPITSNTFSVTVTGTSTVNLSGLYNVNRTLNIVRQADFEPEELTDTRLADIARSFLLDEIENPDSVQINDVNRTETQLSFRAVLQRVTRVGSSTTSRNVVAIFSLSRL
;
A
#
# COMPACT_ATOMS: atom_id res chain seq x y z
N MET A 1 18.42 -24.46 -64.05
CA MET A 1 17.00 -24.74 -64.36
C MET A 1 16.45 -25.69 -63.30
N GLN A 2 15.13 -25.83 -63.27
CA GLN A 2 14.33 -26.80 -62.48
C GLN A 2 14.90 -28.25 -62.49
N THR A 3 14.63 -29.13 -61.51
CA THR A 3 13.48 -29.21 -60.57
C THR A 3 13.80 -29.95 -59.24
N HIS A 4 13.00 -29.63 -58.20
CA HIS A 4 12.60 -30.42 -57.00
C HIS A 4 13.58 -30.91 -55.91
N ILE A 5 13.07 -30.73 -54.67
CA ILE A 5 13.52 -31.06 -53.31
C ILE A 5 12.23 -31.60 -52.63
N ASN A 6 12.14 -32.54 -51.67
CA ASN A 6 13.03 -33.14 -50.64
C ASN A 6 12.59 -34.63 -50.43
N PRO A 7 12.85 -35.35 -49.31
CA PRO A 7 13.98 -35.37 -48.36
C PRO A 7 14.56 -36.80 -48.12
N ASN A 8 15.65 -36.92 -47.35
CA ASN A 8 15.79 -38.05 -46.40
C ASN A 8 16.83 -37.78 -45.28
N CYS A 9 16.72 -38.52 -44.17
CA CYS A 9 17.41 -38.22 -42.90
C CYS A 9 18.92 -38.56 -42.90
N ARG A 10 19.68 -37.85 -42.04
CA ARG A 10 21.04 -38.25 -41.59
C ARG A 10 21.23 -38.00 -40.09
N SER A 11 22.30 -38.58 -39.55
CA SER A 11 22.44 -38.98 -38.15
C SER A 11 23.57 -38.29 -37.38
N ASN A 12 23.35 -38.13 -36.07
CA ASN A 12 24.30 -38.26 -34.94
C ASN A 12 25.56 -37.37 -34.85
N ASN A 13 25.67 -36.71 -33.69
CA ASN A 13 26.89 -36.40 -32.93
C ASN A 13 27.81 -35.27 -33.49
N THR A 14 28.50 -34.43 -32.68
CA THR A 14 28.88 -34.53 -31.25
C THR A 14 29.12 -33.14 -30.59
N LEU A 15 29.22 -33.10 -29.26
CA LEU A 15 29.86 -32.07 -28.38
C LEU A 15 29.19 -30.68 -28.11
N THR A 16 28.52 -30.61 -26.95
CA THR A 16 28.79 -29.71 -25.78
C THR A 16 28.53 -28.18 -25.79
N ILE A 17 28.17 -27.71 -24.58
CA ILE A 17 28.11 -26.35 -23.99
C ILE A 17 26.84 -25.52 -24.31
N TRP A 18 26.32 -24.83 -23.27
CA TRP A 18 25.22 -23.86 -23.23
C TRP A 18 23.79 -24.36 -23.49
N ARG A 19 23.07 -24.72 -22.41
CA ARG A 19 21.61 -24.46 -22.24
C ARG A 19 21.13 -24.59 -20.78
N SER A 20 21.58 -23.68 -19.93
CA SER A 20 21.06 -23.48 -18.56
C SER A 20 20.67 -22.00 -18.35
N LEU A 21 19.81 -21.48 -19.22
CA LEU A 21 19.27 -20.11 -19.13
C LEU A 21 17.97 -19.99 -19.95
N CYS A 22 16.81 -20.31 -19.34
CA CYS A 22 15.47 -20.08 -19.95
C CYS A 22 14.27 -20.20 -18.99
N ILE A 23 14.46 -20.30 -17.66
CA ILE A 23 13.36 -20.40 -16.68
C ILE A 23 13.62 -19.43 -15.53
N LEU A 24 13.58 -18.12 -15.82
CA LEU A 24 13.52 -17.06 -14.80
C LEU A 24 13.00 -15.75 -15.43
N ALA A 25 11.72 -15.75 -15.84
CA ALA A 25 11.08 -14.59 -16.48
C ALA A 25 9.57 -14.49 -16.15
N CYS A 26 9.19 -14.87 -14.93
CA CYS A 26 7.85 -14.63 -14.37
C CYS A 26 8.00 -13.87 -13.05
N LEU A 27 8.43 -12.60 -13.16
CA LEU A 27 8.25 -11.64 -12.08
C LEU A 27 6.78 -11.20 -12.07
N PHE A 28 6.19 -11.05 -10.90
CA PHE A 28 4.88 -10.44 -10.75
C PHE A 28 4.98 -8.95 -11.04
N SER A 29 4.69 -8.57 -12.28
CA SER A 29 4.49 -7.17 -12.64
C SER A 29 3.17 -6.69 -12.05
N SER A 30 3.21 -6.13 -10.83
CA SER A 30 2.14 -5.28 -10.30
C SER A 30 2.07 -4.02 -11.16
N ALA A 31 1.34 -4.11 -12.26
CA ALA A 31 1.16 -3.03 -13.22
C ALA A 31 0.25 -1.95 -12.63
N ILE A 32 0.84 -1.08 -11.80
CA ILE A 32 0.28 0.25 -11.53
C ILE A 32 0.11 0.90 -12.91
N GLN A 33 -1.14 1.03 -13.37
CA GLN A 33 -1.42 1.76 -14.59
C GLN A 33 -1.06 3.22 -14.34
N ALA A 34 0.02 3.68 -14.96
CA ALA A 34 0.41 5.08 -14.89
C ALA A 34 -0.69 5.92 -15.57
N GLN A 35 -1.52 6.58 -14.75
CA GLN A 35 -2.47 7.60 -15.21
C GLN A 35 -1.73 8.60 -16.10
N SER A 36 -2.34 9.01 -17.21
CA SER A 36 -1.65 9.94 -18.11
C SER A 36 -1.54 11.31 -17.44
N ILE A 37 -0.51 12.07 -17.81
CA ILE A 37 -0.35 13.44 -17.30
C ILE A 37 -1.56 14.31 -17.69
N GLU A 38 -2.24 14.00 -18.79
CA GLU A 38 -3.46 14.72 -19.17
C GLU A 38 -4.65 14.39 -18.26
N ASP A 39 -4.80 13.14 -17.78
CA ASP A 39 -5.84 12.78 -16.79
C ASP A 39 -5.61 13.54 -15.48
N ILE A 40 -4.35 13.59 -15.02
CA ILE A 40 -3.93 14.29 -13.79
C ILE A 40 -4.13 15.81 -13.91
N LEU A 41 -3.80 16.41 -15.06
CA LEU A 41 -3.85 17.87 -15.24
C LEU A 41 -5.21 18.41 -15.69
N THR A 42 -6.09 17.60 -16.29
CA THR A 42 -7.42 18.04 -16.73
C THR A 42 -8.28 18.67 -15.63
N PRO A 43 -8.42 18.10 -14.41
CA PRO A 43 -9.15 18.76 -13.32
C PRO A 43 -8.44 20.01 -12.77
N LEU A 44 -7.15 20.19 -13.08
CA LEU A 44 -6.32 21.29 -12.60
C LEU A 44 -6.23 22.47 -13.58
N ARG A 45 -7.01 22.48 -14.68
CA ARG A 45 -6.96 23.55 -15.70
C ARG A 45 -7.57 24.87 -15.18
N GLY A 46 -6.80 25.95 -15.25
CA GLY A 46 -7.24 27.27 -14.79
C GLY A 46 -6.10 28.23 -14.43
N THR A 47 -6.47 29.37 -13.85
CA THR A 47 -5.54 30.41 -13.36
C THR A 47 -5.40 30.32 -11.84
N TYR A 48 -4.15 30.27 -11.36
CA TYR A 48 -3.78 30.19 -9.96
C TYR A 48 -3.00 31.44 -9.58
N THR A 49 -3.60 32.31 -8.76
CA THR A 49 -2.87 33.39 -8.10
C THR A 49 -2.22 32.81 -6.84
N VAL A 50 -0.91 32.93 -6.75
CA VAL A 50 -0.10 32.29 -5.71
C VAL A 50 0.96 33.25 -5.18
N THR A 51 1.29 33.15 -3.90
CA THR A 51 2.37 33.93 -3.27
C THR A 51 3.58 33.04 -3.01
N PHE A 52 4.77 33.50 -3.41
CA PHE A 52 6.04 32.82 -3.17
C PHE A 52 6.47 32.97 -1.71
N THR A 53 6.76 31.84 -1.06
CA THR A 53 7.46 31.78 0.23
C THR A 53 8.84 31.17 0.00
N GLU A 54 9.89 31.91 0.33
CA GLU A 54 11.29 31.48 0.25
C GLU A 54 11.59 30.37 1.28
N ASP A 55 12.40 29.39 0.91
CA ASP A 55 12.79 28.31 1.83
C ASP A 55 13.89 28.77 2.81
N ALA A 56 13.90 28.21 4.03
CA ALA A 56 14.86 28.60 5.07
C ALA A 56 16.30 28.15 4.78
N ASP A 57 16.48 27.08 4.00
CA ASP A 57 17.78 26.56 3.56
C ASP A 57 18.10 26.97 2.10
N ALA A 58 17.36 27.93 1.53
CA ALA A 58 17.60 28.46 0.19
C ALA A 58 18.94 29.21 0.09
N PRO A 59 19.64 29.17 -1.06
CA PRO A 59 20.89 29.92 -1.25
C PRO A 59 20.65 31.43 -1.32
N ASP A 60 21.62 32.24 -0.82
CA ASP A 60 21.63 33.71 -0.69
C ASP A 60 21.14 34.57 -1.89
N ALA A 61 20.85 33.98 -3.04
CA ALA A 61 20.39 34.63 -4.26
C ALA A 61 19.27 33.82 -4.95
N VAL A 62 18.09 33.79 -4.35
CA VAL A 62 16.89 33.17 -4.93
C VAL A 62 16.36 33.99 -6.13
N PRO A 63 15.94 33.38 -7.26
CA PRO A 63 15.47 34.12 -8.44
C PRO A 63 14.16 34.91 -8.28
N VAL A 64 13.42 34.69 -7.19
CA VAL A 64 12.12 35.29 -6.87
C VAL A 64 12.16 35.80 -5.43
N ALA A 65 11.77 37.05 -5.19
CA ALA A 65 11.78 37.61 -3.84
C ALA A 65 10.64 37.03 -2.97
N ASN A 66 10.91 36.75 -1.70
CA ASN A 66 9.91 36.32 -0.73
C ASN A 66 8.70 37.27 -0.69
N GLY A 67 7.48 36.71 -0.71
CA GLY A 67 6.23 37.47 -0.81
C GLY A 67 5.84 37.92 -2.23
N THR A 68 6.55 37.51 -3.28
CA THR A 68 6.16 37.82 -4.68
C THR A 68 4.90 37.04 -5.07
N GLN A 69 3.83 37.76 -5.43
CA GLN A 69 2.63 37.16 -6.01
C GLN A 69 2.79 36.95 -7.52
N VAL A 70 2.42 35.76 -8.01
CA VAL A 70 2.50 35.33 -9.41
C VAL A 70 1.15 34.74 -9.84
N ASN A 71 0.78 34.91 -11.10
CA ASN A 71 -0.32 34.17 -11.72
C ASN A 71 0.25 33.04 -12.59
N PHE A 72 0.01 31.80 -12.18
CA PHE A 72 0.24 30.63 -13.04
C PHE A 72 -1.03 30.25 -13.79
N ILE A 73 -0.87 29.73 -14.99
CA ILE A 73 -1.94 29.16 -15.82
C ILE A 73 -1.55 27.71 -16.12
N ILE A 74 -2.39 26.76 -15.68
CA ILE A 74 -2.33 25.38 -16.16
C ILE A 74 -3.29 25.30 -17.35
N GLY A 75 -2.71 25.26 -18.55
CA GLY A 75 -3.41 25.43 -19.82
C GLY A 75 -3.82 24.12 -20.50
N LEU A 76 -4.22 24.23 -21.76
CA LEU A 76 -4.33 23.07 -22.66
C LEU A 76 -2.95 22.50 -22.97
N ASN A 77 -2.91 21.31 -23.57
CA ASN A 77 -1.68 20.65 -24.02
C ASN A 77 -0.61 20.49 -22.92
N ASN A 78 -1.07 20.35 -21.67
CA ASN A 78 -0.28 20.11 -20.46
C ASN A 78 0.78 21.19 -20.19
N ARG A 79 0.43 22.46 -20.40
CA ARG A 79 1.34 23.61 -20.26
C ARG A 79 1.20 24.30 -18.89
N LEU A 80 2.30 24.88 -18.41
CA LEU A 80 2.36 25.73 -17.22
C LEU A 80 3.00 27.07 -17.60
N CYS A 81 2.25 28.17 -17.43
CA CYS A 81 2.65 29.48 -17.95
C CYS A 81 2.44 30.61 -16.92
N THR A 82 3.20 31.69 -17.04
CA THR A 82 3.04 32.96 -16.31
C THR A 82 3.07 34.13 -17.31
N SER A 83 3.24 35.38 -16.86
CA SER A 83 3.34 36.54 -17.76
C SER A 83 4.52 36.50 -18.74
N ASP A 84 5.64 35.90 -18.31
CA ASP A 84 6.93 35.96 -19.01
C ASP A 84 7.59 34.58 -19.19
N LEU A 85 6.90 33.50 -18.81
CA LEU A 85 7.40 32.12 -18.87
C LEU A 85 6.31 31.19 -19.41
N ASP A 86 6.71 30.25 -20.27
CA ASP A 86 5.83 29.31 -20.96
C ASP A 86 6.53 27.95 -21.01
N LEU A 87 5.97 26.95 -20.31
CA LEU A 87 6.54 25.62 -20.16
C LEU A 87 5.59 24.57 -20.71
N SER A 88 6.14 23.61 -21.46
CA SER A 88 5.42 22.45 -22.00
C SER A 88 6.14 21.15 -21.63
N SER A 89 5.60 20.02 -22.09
CA SER A 89 6.24 18.69 -21.95
C SER A 89 6.57 18.28 -20.49
N PRO A 90 5.60 18.35 -19.55
CA PRO A 90 5.82 17.96 -18.16
C PRO A 90 6.18 16.48 -17.99
N THR A 91 6.75 16.17 -16.82
CA THR A 91 7.08 14.81 -16.38
C THR A 91 6.47 14.50 -15.02
N THR A 92 5.91 13.29 -14.86
CA THR A 92 5.53 12.76 -13.54
C THR A 92 6.77 12.47 -12.69
N VAL A 93 6.73 12.76 -11.40
CA VAL A 93 7.76 12.33 -10.44
C VAL A 93 7.20 11.29 -9.49
N SER A 94 7.72 10.06 -9.58
CA SER A 94 7.39 8.97 -8.66
C SER A 94 8.15 9.12 -7.34
N SER A 95 7.53 9.79 -6.38
CA SER A 95 8.00 9.93 -5.00
C SER A 95 6.78 9.93 -4.05
N PRO A 96 6.92 9.89 -2.71
CA PRO A 96 5.78 9.72 -1.80
C PRO A 96 4.76 10.88 -1.80
N SER A 97 5.07 12.01 -2.44
CA SER A 97 4.08 13.00 -2.87
C SER A 97 3.97 12.99 -4.40
N PHE A 98 2.76 12.80 -4.93
CA PHE A 98 2.50 12.94 -6.36
C PHE A 98 2.78 14.39 -6.82
N ALA A 99 3.63 14.53 -7.83
CA ALA A 99 3.97 15.83 -8.40
C ALA A 99 4.14 15.75 -9.92
N VAL A 100 3.71 16.82 -10.60
CA VAL A 100 3.92 17.04 -12.03
C VAL A 100 4.94 18.16 -12.20
N SER A 101 6.04 17.86 -12.90
CA SER A 101 7.20 18.77 -13.04
C SER A 101 7.26 19.40 -14.42
N TRP A 102 7.50 20.71 -14.47
CA TRP A 102 7.91 21.42 -15.69
C TRP A 102 9.32 21.97 -15.52
N ASN A 103 10.14 21.86 -16.57
CA ASN A 103 11.50 22.38 -16.59
C ASN A 103 11.61 23.53 -17.60
N SER A 104 12.21 24.64 -17.19
CA SER A 104 12.64 25.69 -18.12
C SER A 104 13.82 25.22 -18.95
N MET A 105 13.77 25.43 -20.26
CA MET A 105 14.95 25.27 -21.14
C MET A 105 15.79 26.56 -21.25
N LEU A 106 15.35 27.66 -20.64
CA LEU A 106 15.97 28.99 -20.73
C LEU A 106 16.63 29.45 -19.42
N SER A 107 16.45 28.69 -18.34
CA SER A 107 16.96 28.97 -17.00
C SER A 107 17.11 27.68 -16.20
N ASP A 108 17.91 27.69 -15.13
CA ASP A 108 18.03 26.57 -14.16
C ASP A 108 16.79 26.50 -13.24
N ALA A 109 15.60 26.54 -13.81
CA ALA A 109 14.33 26.67 -13.11
C ALA A 109 13.40 25.48 -13.38
N ARG A 110 12.85 24.92 -12.31
CA ARG A 110 11.91 23.81 -12.31
C ARG A 110 10.73 24.12 -11.39
N PHE A 111 9.54 23.69 -11.80
CA PHE A 111 8.28 23.94 -11.11
C PHE A 111 7.56 22.61 -10.92
N ASP A 112 7.37 22.19 -9.67
CA ASP A 112 6.73 20.93 -9.33
C ASP A 112 5.37 21.23 -8.68
N VAL A 113 4.29 21.05 -9.44
CA VAL A 113 2.93 21.17 -8.90
C VAL A 113 2.70 19.99 -7.96
N ARG A 114 2.55 20.28 -6.67
CA ARG A 114 2.29 19.29 -5.62
C ARG A 114 0.80 18.97 -5.58
N LEU A 115 0.49 17.69 -5.52
CA LEU A 115 -0.88 17.20 -5.39
C LEU A 115 -1.05 16.56 -4.01
N THR A 116 -2.10 16.97 -3.30
CA THR A 116 -2.63 16.20 -2.17
C THR A 116 -3.79 15.38 -2.68
N ASP A 117 -3.78 14.07 -2.41
CA ASP A 117 -5.04 13.34 -2.45
C ASP A 117 -5.96 13.89 -1.36
N THR A 118 -7.24 14.04 -1.68
CA THR A 118 -8.26 14.57 -0.77
C THR A 118 -9.32 13.55 -0.39
N ASP A 119 -9.27 12.35 -0.98
CA ASP A 119 -10.07 11.23 -0.52
C ASP A 119 -9.36 10.46 0.61
N PRO A 120 -10.07 10.05 1.69
CA PRO A 120 -9.53 9.11 2.66
C PRO A 120 -9.43 7.66 2.17
N ASP A 121 -10.06 7.30 1.04
CA ASP A 121 -9.91 5.97 0.43
C ASP A 121 -8.65 5.91 -0.46
N PRO A 122 -7.64 5.05 -0.16
CA PRO A 122 -6.41 4.95 -0.95
C PRO A 122 -6.60 4.40 -2.38
N ASN A 123 -7.83 4.05 -2.78
CA ASN A 123 -8.18 3.61 -4.13
C ASN A 123 -8.89 4.70 -4.96
N VAL A 124 -9.42 5.76 -4.32
CA VAL A 124 -10.18 6.83 -4.97
C VAL A 124 -9.31 8.08 -5.12
N VAL A 125 -8.56 8.13 -6.22
CA VAL A 125 -7.54 9.17 -6.45
C VAL A 125 -8.19 10.53 -6.76
N ASN A 126 -8.23 11.44 -5.78
CA ASN A 126 -8.87 12.76 -5.88
C ASN A 126 -7.87 13.89 -5.61
N TYR A 127 -7.00 14.14 -6.60
CA TYR A 127 -5.95 15.15 -6.52
C TYR A 127 -6.48 16.59 -6.44
N ALA A 128 -6.20 17.26 -5.32
CA ALA A 128 -6.30 18.71 -5.20
C ALA A 128 -4.92 19.38 -5.30
N PHE A 129 -4.92 20.63 -5.79
CA PHE A 129 -3.73 21.49 -5.88
C PHE A 129 -3.23 21.90 -4.48
N ALA A 130 -2.00 21.53 -4.13
CA ALA A 130 -1.38 21.81 -2.83
C ALA A 130 -0.23 22.84 -2.89
N GLY A 131 -0.11 23.56 -4.01
CA GLY A 131 0.95 24.54 -4.28
C GLY A 131 1.96 24.07 -5.33
N ILE A 132 2.98 24.91 -5.59
CA ILE A 132 4.05 24.63 -6.56
C ILE A 132 5.40 24.81 -5.87
N ASP A 133 6.22 23.77 -5.79
CA ASP A 133 7.62 23.92 -5.38
C ASP A 133 8.40 24.59 -6.51
N PHE A 134 9.21 25.59 -6.16
CA PHE A 134 10.15 26.21 -7.08
C PHE A 134 11.55 25.69 -6.80
N ARG A 135 12.18 25.05 -7.80
CA ARG A 135 13.45 24.34 -7.64
C ARG A 135 14.46 24.72 -8.71
N SER A 136 15.74 24.44 -8.45
CA SER A 136 16.73 24.35 -9.53
C SER A 136 16.49 23.10 -10.39
N HIS A 137 17.07 23.03 -11.59
CA HIS A 137 17.03 21.80 -12.38
C HIS A 137 17.80 20.66 -11.69
N ALA A 138 18.79 21.00 -10.86
CA ALA A 138 19.49 20.08 -9.95
C ALA A 138 18.66 19.68 -8.70
N GLY A 139 17.43 20.19 -8.52
CA GLY A 139 16.49 19.79 -7.49
C GLY A 139 16.55 20.56 -6.16
N VAL A 140 17.48 21.51 -6.02
CA VAL A 140 17.59 22.40 -4.84
C VAL A 140 16.30 23.19 -4.70
N LEU A 141 15.70 23.22 -3.51
CA LEU A 141 14.49 24.00 -3.25
C LEU A 141 14.85 25.48 -3.08
N TYR A 142 14.18 26.35 -3.82
CA TYR A 142 14.25 27.80 -3.66
C TYR A 142 13.13 28.33 -2.74
N GLY A 143 11.99 27.63 -2.72
CA GLY A 143 10.79 28.00 -1.98
C GLY A 143 9.55 27.35 -2.57
N ALA A 144 8.38 27.69 -2.04
CA ALA A 144 7.10 27.18 -2.49
C ALA A 144 6.09 28.32 -2.75
N PHE A 145 5.33 28.18 -3.83
CA PHE A 145 4.18 29.02 -4.13
C PHE A 145 2.92 28.45 -3.45
N THR A 146 2.35 29.21 -2.52
CA THR A 146 1.09 28.87 -1.82
C THR A 146 -0.12 29.51 -2.51
N LEU A 147 -1.28 28.85 -2.48
CA LEU A 147 -2.48 29.32 -3.17
C LEU A 147 -3.14 30.51 -2.48
N ASP A 148 -3.28 31.63 -3.18
CA ASP A 148 -4.07 32.79 -2.74
C ASP A 148 -5.51 32.70 -3.28
N SER A 149 -5.66 32.39 -4.59
CA SER A 149 -6.96 32.17 -5.22
C SER A 149 -6.87 31.39 -6.54
N TYR A 150 -7.98 30.77 -6.94
CA TYR A 150 -8.10 29.97 -8.16
C TYR A 150 -9.30 30.41 -8.99
N ALA A 151 -9.13 30.46 -10.31
CA ALA A 151 -10.18 30.71 -11.30
C ALA A 151 -10.16 29.61 -12.38
N ALA A 152 -11.20 28.78 -12.40
CA ALA A 152 -11.34 27.69 -13.37
C ALA A 152 -11.52 28.21 -14.81
N ALA A 153 -10.84 27.57 -15.76
CA ALA A 153 -11.00 27.78 -17.21
C ALA A 153 -10.86 29.23 -17.75
N THR A 154 -10.21 30.16 -17.03
CA THR A 154 -10.05 31.57 -17.46
C THR A 154 -8.71 31.92 -18.12
N GLY A 155 -7.74 31.00 -18.17
CA GLY A 155 -6.37 31.29 -18.62
C GLY A 155 -5.93 30.47 -19.83
N THR A 156 -5.22 31.12 -20.75
CA THR A 156 -4.49 30.48 -21.86
C THR A 156 -3.02 30.94 -21.84
N CYS A 157 -2.11 30.12 -22.37
CA CYS A 157 -0.67 30.42 -22.51
C CYS A 157 -0.39 31.42 -23.65
N GLY A 158 -1.07 32.56 -23.65
CA GLY A 158 -0.89 33.63 -24.62
C GLY A 158 -1.12 33.20 -26.07
N ALA A 159 -0.34 33.79 -27.00
CA ALA A 159 -0.58 33.67 -28.43
C ALA A 159 -0.22 32.30 -29.05
N VAL A 160 0.33 31.36 -28.26
CA VAL A 160 0.56 29.98 -28.73
C VAL A 160 -0.66 29.09 -28.43
N ASP A 161 -1.50 29.47 -27.46
CA ASP A 161 -2.86 28.96 -27.26
C ASP A 161 -3.89 29.85 -27.99
N ALA A 162 -3.52 30.43 -29.14
CA ALA A 162 -4.45 31.20 -29.95
C ALA A 162 -5.55 30.27 -30.50
N GLU A 163 -6.82 30.60 -30.22
CA GLU A 163 -7.99 29.99 -30.89
C GLU A 163 -7.71 29.90 -32.40
N PRO A 164 -7.82 28.71 -33.02
CA PRO A 164 -7.40 28.48 -34.39
C PRO A 164 -7.97 29.53 -35.36
N GLY A 165 -7.17 29.90 -36.35
CA GLY A 165 -7.51 31.01 -37.24
C GLY A 165 -8.85 30.76 -37.92
N LEU A 166 -9.61 31.83 -38.22
CA LEU A 166 -10.88 31.72 -38.95
C LEU A 166 -10.74 30.93 -40.28
N THR A 167 -9.54 30.94 -40.88
CA THR A 167 -9.14 30.08 -42.00
C THR A 167 -9.19 28.58 -41.69
N GLU A 168 -8.68 28.17 -40.53
CA GLU A 168 -8.58 26.77 -40.07
C GLU A 168 -9.95 26.26 -39.62
N PHE A 169 -10.72 27.07 -38.89
CA PHE A 169 -12.13 26.79 -38.62
C PHE A 169 -12.94 26.64 -39.92
N ASN A 170 -12.72 27.51 -40.93
CA ASN A 170 -13.37 27.36 -42.23
C ASN A 170 -12.95 26.09 -42.98
N ALA A 171 -11.68 25.67 -42.89
CA ALA A 171 -11.22 24.41 -43.46
C ALA A 171 -11.90 23.22 -42.78
N TYR A 172 -11.94 23.19 -41.44
CA TYR A 172 -12.60 22.18 -40.63
C TYR A 172 -14.10 22.03 -40.96
N PHE A 173 -14.86 23.13 -40.95
CA PHE A 173 -16.28 23.12 -41.31
C PHE A 173 -16.50 22.60 -42.75
N SER A 174 -15.57 22.86 -43.67
CA SER A 174 -15.65 22.40 -45.06
C SER A 174 -15.32 20.91 -45.19
N ALA A 175 -14.37 20.40 -44.41
CA ALA A 175 -14.05 18.97 -44.33
C ALA A 175 -15.22 18.16 -43.75
N ILE A 176 -15.90 18.68 -42.73
CA ILE A 176 -17.12 18.07 -42.18
C ILE A 176 -18.27 18.11 -43.19
N GLN A 177 -18.47 19.22 -43.91
CA GLN A 177 -19.46 19.30 -44.99
C GLN A 177 -19.22 18.25 -46.09
N ALA A 178 -17.96 17.91 -46.38
CA ALA A 178 -17.60 16.88 -47.35
C ALA A 178 -17.83 15.45 -46.80
N ALA A 179 -17.48 15.19 -45.54
CA ALA A 179 -17.60 13.86 -44.92
C ALA A 179 -19.05 13.50 -44.53
N PHE A 180 -19.85 14.47 -44.11
CA PHE A 180 -21.15 14.26 -43.48
C PHE A 180 -22.23 15.19 -44.04
N SER A 181 -22.29 15.31 -45.37
CA SER A 181 -23.18 16.22 -46.10
C SER A 181 -24.69 16.05 -45.83
N SER A 182 -25.13 14.91 -45.26
CA SER A 182 -26.51 14.69 -44.82
C SER A 182 -26.85 15.36 -43.48
N LEU A 183 -25.87 15.55 -42.60
CA LEU A 183 -26.03 16.14 -41.26
C LEU A 183 -25.56 17.61 -41.25
N PHE A 184 -24.52 17.89 -42.03
CA PHE A 184 -23.91 19.20 -42.19
C PHE A 184 -23.90 19.60 -43.69
N PRO A 185 -25.06 19.85 -44.32
CA PRO A 185 -25.13 20.22 -45.73
C PRO A 185 -24.48 21.58 -46.04
N SER A 186 -24.13 21.82 -47.31
CA SER A 186 -23.78 23.16 -47.79
C SER A 186 -25.04 23.90 -48.26
N GLY A 187 -25.23 25.13 -47.79
CA GLY A 187 -26.39 25.96 -48.12
C GLY A 187 -26.02 27.44 -48.30
N PRO A 188 -26.89 28.25 -48.93
CA PRO A 188 -26.61 29.66 -49.24
C PRO A 188 -26.47 30.56 -48.00
N PHE A 189 -26.95 30.12 -46.83
CA PHE A 189 -26.84 30.83 -45.55
C PHE A 189 -25.88 30.13 -44.56
N THR A 190 -25.17 29.09 -45.01
CA THR A 190 -24.26 28.29 -44.18
C THR A 190 -22.87 28.95 -44.07
N PHE A 191 -22.83 30.15 -43.50
CA PHE A 191 -21.59 30.90 -43.25
C PHE A 191 -21.13 30.80 -41.79
N THR A 192 -19.82 30.95 -41.58
CA THR A 192 -19.20 30.97 -40.25
C THR A 192 -19.46 32.30 -39.56
N GLN A 193 -19.83 32.24 -38.28
CA GLN A 193 -20.21 33.35 -37.42
C GLN A 193 -19.41 33.30 -36.12
N GLN A 194 -19.25 34.45 -35.46
CA GLN A 194 -18.59 34.55 -34.15
C GLN A 194 -19.50 35.29 -33.18
N SER A 195 -19.82 34.68 -32.03
CA SER A 195 -20.64 35.28 -30.98
C SER A 195 -20.48 34.54 -29.65
N GLY A 196 -20.50 35.26 -28.53
CA GLY A 196 -20.49 34.66 -27.18
C GLY A 196 -19.29 33.77 -26.85
N GLY A 197 -18.14 34.01 -27.50
CA GLY A 197 -16.94 33.17 -27.38
C GLY A 197 -16.91 31.95 -28.30
N TYR A 198 -17.94 31.71 -29.11
CA TYR A 198 -17.97 30.61 -30.08
C TYR A 198 -17.69 31.10 -31.51
N THR A 199 -16.86 30.37 -32.25
CA THR A 199 -16.87 30.38 -33.72
C THR A 199 -17.75 29.22 -34.21
N PHE A 200 -18.84 29.51 -34.90
CA PHE A 200 -19.87 28.52 -35.22
C PHE A 200 -20.42 28.63 -36.64
N ARG A 201 -21.10 27.58 -37.10
CA ARG A 201 -21.79 27.49 -38.38
C ARG A 201 -23.14 26.80 -38.16
N HIS A 202 -24.22 27.41 -38.67
CA HIS A 202 -25.57 26.84 -38.63
C HIS A 202 -25.94 26.25 -40.00
N TYR A 203 -26.75 25.20 -39.95
CA TYR A 203 -27.07 24.32 -41.06
C TYR A 203 -28.60 24.24 -41.19
N ASP A 204 -29.22 25.31 -41.71
CA ASP A 204 -30.67 25.56 -41.66
C ASP A 204 -31.56 24.34 -41.98
N SER A 205 -31.20 23.56 -43.00
CA SER A 205 -31.98 22.39 -43.45
C SER A 205 -31.88 21.15 -42.56
N THR A 206 -30.92 21.09 -41.64
CA THR A 206 -30.84 20.09 -40.57
C THR A 206 -31.05 20.72 -39.19
N ASN A 207 -31.24 22.04 -39.10
CA ASN A 207 -31.32 22.83 -37.85
C ASN A 207 -30.11 22.66 -36.90
N VAL A 208 -29.02 22.03 -37.33
CA VAL A 208 -27.82 21.83 -36.50
C VAL A 208 -26.99 23.12 -36.43
N THR A 209 -26.40 23.42 -35.28
CA THR A 209 -25.28 24.37 -35.14
C THR A 209 -24.05 23.59 -34.70
N LEU A 210 -22.98 23.62 -35.49
CA LEU A 210 -21.65 23.16 -35.05
C LEU A 210 -20.85 24.39 -34.60
N ALA A 211 -20.27 24.34 -33.41
CA ALA A 211 -19.58 25.44 -32.75
C ALA A 211 -18.23 25.00 -32.20
N ILE A 212 -17.27 25.91 -32.14
CA ILE A 212 -15.92 25.70 -31.61
C ILE A 212 -15.65 26.83 -30.64
N ARG A 213 -15.10 26.50 -29.47
CA ARG A 213 -14.76 27.44 -28.41
C ARG A 213 -13.77 26.79 -27.45
N ASP A 214 -12.79 27.58 -26.99
CA ASP A 214 -11.80 27.19 -25.98
C ASP A 214 -11.10 25.86 -26.37
N GLY A 215 -10.78 25.71 -27.67
CA GLY A 215 -10.19 24.50 -28.24
C GLY A 215 -11.12 23.28 -28.38
N GLN A 216 -12.38 23.36 -27.95
CA GLN A 216 -13.35 22.26 -27.93
C GLN A 216 -14.46 22.46 -28.97
N VAL A 217 -14.91 21.36 -29.59
CA VAL A 217 -16.03 21.36 -30.54
C VAL A 217 -17.32 20.92 -29.85
N TYR A 218 -18.43 21.58 -30.19
CA TYR A 218 -19.77 21.33 -29.69
C TYR A 218 -20.78 21.29 -30.84
N ALA A 219 -21.85 20.50 -30.72
CA ALA A 219 -23.02 20.61 -31.57
C ALA A 219 -24.29 20.85 -30.75
N ARG A 220 -25.30 21.44 -31.39
CA ARG A 220 -26.68 21.53 -30.91
C ARG A 220 -27.66 21.50 -32.08
N GLY A 221 -28.94 21.35 -31.80
CA GLY A 221 -30.02 21.34 -32.77
C GLY A 221 -30.31 19.95 -33.30
N ASP A 222 -31.57 19.72 -33.66
CA ASP A 222 -32.10 18.44 -34.16
C ASP A 222 -31.63 17.26 -33.29
N GLY A 223 -31.05 16.19 -33.86
CA GLY A 223 -30.58 15.00 -33.14
C GLY A 223 -29.44 15.22 -32.12
N TYR A 224 -28.97 16.45 -31.90
CA TYR A 224 -28.09 16.80 -30.77
C TYR A 224 -28.84 17.48 -29.60
N GLY A 225 -30.14 17.75 -29.73
CA GLY A 225 -30.94 18.42 -28.71
C GLY A 225 -30.75 19.94 -28.62
N ALA A 226 -31.40 20.58 -27.65
CA ALA A 226 -31.41 22.05 -27.56
C ALA A 226 -30.14 22.68 -26.96
N GLY A 227 -29.38 21.92 -26.16
CA GLY A 227 -28.13 22.36 -25.54
C GLY A 227 -26.90 22.10 -26.42
N TYR A 228 -25.77 22.74 -26.08
CA TYR A 228 -24.47 22.42 -26.70
C TYR A 228 -23.88 21.15 -26.08
N VAL A 229 -23.83 20.08 -26.86
CA VAL A 229 -23.21 18.79 -26.49
C VAL A 229 -21.74 18.80 -26.95
N PRO A 230 -20.76 18.53 -26.06
CA PRO A 230 -19.35 18.46 -26.44
C PRO A 230 -19.07 17.22 -27.29
N LEU A 231 -18.33 17.41 -28.39
CA LEU A 231 -18.04 16.38 -29.38
C LEU A 231 -16.60 15.83 -29.25
N GLY A 232 -15.65 16.70 -28.88
CA GLY A 232 -14.23 16.39 -28.77
C GLY A 232 -13.39 17.64 -29.01
N SER A 233 -12.07 17.53 -28.85
CA SER A 233 -11.16 18.65 -29.10
C SER A 233 -11.14 19.00 -30.59
N PHE A 234 -10.90 20.28 -30.89
CA PHE A 234 -10.73 20.74 -32.26
C PHE A 234 -9.53 20.05 -32.92
N GLU A 235 -8.42 19.88 -32.22
CA GLU A 235 -7.21 19.25 -32.76
C GLU A 235 -7.48 17.81 -33.25
N THR A 236 -8.06 16.95 -32.39
CA THR A 236 -8.36 15.55 -32.76
C THR A 236 -9.39 15.46 -33.88
N LEU A 237 -10.45 16.27 -33.83
CA LEU A 237 -11.49 16.25 -34.85
C LEU A 237 -11.05 16.90 -36.18
N ASN A 238 -10.12 17.86 -36.16
CA ASN A 238 -9.55 18.46 -37.37
C ASN A 238 -8.51 17.53 -38.02
N ALA A 239 -7.75 16.78 -37.22
CA ALA A 239 -6.87 15.72 -37.72
C ALA A 239 -7.64 14.56 -38.37
N ASN A 240 -8.82 14.19 -37.85
CA ASN A 240 -9.70 13.21 -38.48
C ASN A 240 -11.19 13.49 -38.21
N VAL A 241 -11.85 14.20 -39.14
CA VAL A 241 -13.26 14.57 -39.03
C VAL A 241 -14.20 13.37 -38.85
N ASN A 242 -13.81 12.17 -39.29
CA ASN A 242 -14.64 10.96 -39.16
C ASN A 242 -14.84 10.49 -37.72
N LEU A 243 -14.08 11.04 -36.76
CA LEU A 243 -14.25 10.76 -35.33
C LEU A 243 -15.39 11.57 -34.69
N ILE A 244 -15.99 12.53 -35.41
CA ILE A 244 -17.06 13.37 -34.87
C ILE A 244 -18.26 12.51 -34.40
N PRO A 245 -18.72 12.65 -33.15
CA PRO A 245 -19.90 11.97 -32.69
C PRO A 245 -21.15 12.46 -33.43
N ARG A 246 -22.03 11.55 -33.82
CA ARG A 246 -23.25 11.81 -34.62
C ARG A 246 -24.49 11.36 -33.86
N PRO A 247 -25.70 11.91 -34.10
CA PRO A 247 -26.93 11.41 -33.48
C PRO A 247 -27.12 9.91 -33.69
N ALA A 248 -27.50 9.19 -32.63
CA ALA A 248 -27.73 7.75 -32.64
C ALA A 248 -29.21 7.40 -32.53
N THR A 249 -29.61 6.31 -33.18
CA THR A 249 -30.95 5.73 -33.06
C THR A 249 -30.88 4.46 -32.22
N VAL A 250 -31.63 4.43 -31.11
CA VAL A 250 -31.77 3.21 -30.31
C VAL A 250 -32.66 2.22 -31.06
N HIS A 251 -32.21 0.98 -31.21
CA HIS A 251 -33.01 -0.09 -31.82
C HIS A 251 -34.10 -0.57 -30.86
N SER A 252 -35.29 -0.90 -31.37
CA SER A 252 -36.48 -1.26 -30.56
C SER A 252 -36.34 -2.53 -29.70
N SER A 253 -35.33 -3.36 -29.94
CA SER A 253 -34.94 -4.43 -29.00
C SER A 253 -34.52 -3.86 -27.64
N TRP A 254 -33.80 -2.74 -27.64
CA TRP A 254 -33.28 -2.09 -26.43
C TRP A 254 -34.28 -1.17 -25.72
N THR A 255 -35.45 -0.92 -26.30
CA THR A 255 -36.44 -0.04 -25.67
C THR A 255 -37.27 -0.79 -24.64
N GLY A 256 -37.27 -0.34 -23.39
CA GLY A 256 -37.98 -0.96 -22.27
C GLY A 256 -37.58 -0.35 -20.92
N THR A 257 -37.99 -1.01 -19.83
CA THR A 257 -37.49 -0.75 -18.47
C THR A 257 -36.70 -1.97 -17.99
N TYR A 258 -35.61 -1.70 -17.29
CA TYR A 258 -34.60 -2.67 -16.84
C TYR A 258 -34.40 -2.56 -15.32
N SER A 259 -34.06 -3.68 -14.70
CA SER A 259 -33.60 -3.78 -13.32
C SER A 259 -32.25 -4.47 -13.31
N GLY A 260 -31.25 -3.85 -12.70
CA GLY A 260 -29.90 -4.38 -12.69
C GLY A 260 -29.04 -3.80 -11.59
N ALA A 261 -27.83 -4.33 -11.43
CA ALA A 261 -26.83 -3.83 -10.50
C ALA A 261 -25.59 -3.33 -11.27
N MET A 262 -24.79 -2.47 -10.62
CA MET A 262 -23.41 -2.27 -11.05
C MET A 262 -22.60 -3.54 -10.82
N ALA A 263 -21.85 -3.95 -11.83
CA ALA A 263 -20.99 -5.12 -11.87
C ALA A 263 -19.68 -4.80 -12.62
N GLU A 264 -18.71 -5.72 -12.59
CA GLU A 264 -17.37 -5.55 -13.17
C GLU A 264 -16.71 -4.21 -12.76
N THR A 265 -16.95 -3.73 -11.53
CA THR A 265 -16.56 -2.36 -11.16
C THR A 265 -15.07 -2.24 -10.91
N GLU A 266 -14.41 -1.29 -11.57
CA GLU A 266 -13.02 -0.95 -11.31
C GLU A 266 -12.86 -0.27 -9.92
N PRO A 267 -11.72 -0.42 -9.21
CA PRO A 267 -11.55 0.09 -7.84
C PRO A 267 -11.73 1.62 -7.65
N PHE A 268 -11.65 2.37 -8.75
CA PHE A 268 -11.84 3.83 -8.79
C PHE A 268 -13.24 4.23 -9.31
N SER A 269 -14.19 3.28 -9.37
CA SER A 269 -15.57 3.54 -9.79
C SER A 269 -16.29 4.47 -8.81
N PRO A 270 -16.92 5.58 -9.28
CA PRO A 270 -17.74 6.45 -8.45
C PRO A 270 -19.17 5.90 -8.23
N ILE A 271 -19.33 4.57 -8.35
CA ILE A 271 -20.53 3.78 -8.05
C ILE A 271 -20.05 2.40 -7.54
N PRO A 272 -20.41 1.97 -6.31
CA PRO A 272 -19.98 0.68 -5.78
C PRO A 272 -20.54 -0.53 -6.55
N ASP A 273 -19.79 -1.63 -6.52
CA ASP A 273 -20.23 -2.97 -6.93
C ASP A 273 -21.52 -3.38 -6.20
N GLY A 274 -22.44 -4.05 -6.90
CA GLY A 274 -23.75 -4.45 -6.37
C GLY A 274 -24.74 -3.31 -6.12
N THR A 275 -24.49 -2.08 -6.58
CA THR A 275 -25.47 -0.97 -6.46
C THR A 275 -26.65 -1.18 -7.41
N ASP A 276 -27.86 -1.33 -6.88
CA ASP A 276 -29.10 -1.48 -7.65
C ASP A 276 -29.49 -0.21 -8.44
N PHE A 277 -29.88 -0.42 -9.71
CA PHE A 277 -30.44 0.58 -10.61
C PHE A 277 -31.71 0.08 -11.31
N TYR A 278 -32.72 0.93 -11.32
CA TYR A 278 -33.81 0.84 -12.31
C TYR A 278 -33.62 1.94 -13.34
N TYR A 279 -33.65 1.57 -14.62
CA TYR A 279 -33.54 2.52 -15.73
C TYR A 279 -34.46 2.15 -16.89
N ALA A 280 -34.86 3.16 -17.65
CA ALA A 280 -35.69 3.02 -18.84
C ALA A 280 -34.99 3.60 -20.06
N ILE A 281 -35.14 2.95 -21.21
CA ILE A 281 -34.63 3.42 -22.51
C ILE A 281 -35.84 3.57 -23.44
N ASN A 282 -36.20 4.81 -23.74
CA ASN A 282 -37.34 5.16 -24.58
C ASN A 282 -37.04 4.97 -26.08
N SER A 283 -38.11 4.88 -26.90
CA SER A 283 -38.03 4.80 -28.36
C SER A 283 -37.59 6.11 -29.06
N ASP A 284 -37.56 7.23 -28.35
CA ASP A 284 -36.95 8.49 -28.78
C ASP A 284 -35.45 8.58 -28.41
N GLY A 285 -34.91 7.53 -27.78
CA GLY A 285 -33.52 7.46 -27.34
C GLY A 285 -33.24 8.11 -25.99
N VAL A 286 -34.24 8.57 -25.23
CA VAL A 286 -34.00 9.05 -23.85
C VAL A 286 -33.71 7.88 -22.91
N LEU A 287 -32.59 7.94 -22.20
CA LEU A 287 -32.22 7.07 -21.09
C LEU A 287 -32.58 7.77 -19.76
N CYS A 288 -33.29 7.10 -18.87
CA CYS A 288 -33.76 7.65 -17.60
C CYS A 288 -33.44 6.72 -16.43
N PHE A 289 -32.99 7.27 -15.30
CA PHE A 289 -32.70 6.54 -14.06
C PHE A 289 -33.74 6.83 -12.98
N ASN A 290 -33.82 5.94 -11.99
CA ASN A 290 -34.69 6.02 -10.80
C ASN A 290 -34.51 7.31 -9.96
N ASP A 291 -33.34 7.93 -9.98
CA ASP A 291 -33.08 9.24 -9.32
C ASP A 291 -33.69 10.44 -10.07
N ASN A 292 -34.32 10.21 -11.22
CA ASN A 292 -34.83 11.19 -12.19
C ASN A 292 -33.75 11.90 -13.03
N THR A 293 -32.50 11.42 -13.03
CA THR A 293 -31.53 11.79 -14.05
C THR A 293 -32.02 11.28 -15.42
N GLN A 294 -32.07 12.18 -16.40
CA GLN A 294 -32.47 11.86 -17.78
C GLN A 294 -31.41 12.33 -18.78
N PHE A 295 -31.07 11.46 -19.73
CA PHE A 295 -30.13 11.72 -20.81
C PHE A 295 -30.83 11.53 -22.16
N SER A 296 -31.05 12.64 -22.87
CA SER A 296 -31.61 12.66 -24.22
C SER A 296 -30.51 12.76 -25.29
N ASN A 297 -30.83 12.36 -26.53
CA ASN A 297 -29.96 12.51 -27.72
C ASN A 297 -28.63 11.74 -27.63
N PRO A 298 -28.66 10.39 -27.57
CA PRO A 298 -27.45 9.59 -27.61
C PRO A 298 -26.68 9.78 -28.92
N LEU A 299 -25.36 9.58 -28.88
CA LEU A 299 -24.48 9.73 -30.03
C LEU A 299 -23.72 8.43 -30.36
N TYR A 300 -23.35 8.31 -31.63
CA TYR A 300 -22.45 7.31 -32.22
C TYR A 300 -21.02 7.87 -32.27
N ARG A 301 -20.05 7.26 -31.57
CA ARG A 301 -18.67 7.77 -31.42
C ARG A 301 -17.65 6.97 -32.26
N ASN A 302 -16.55 7.59 -32.71
CA ASN A 302 -15.40 6.91 -33.31
C ASN A 302 -15.73 5.93 -34.47
N ASN A 303 -16.66 6.29 -35.36
CA ASN A 303 -17.26 5.45 -36.42
C ASN A 303 -18.12 4.26 -35.95
N ASP A 304 -18.27 4.01 -34.65
CA ASP A 304 -19.21 3.03 -34.12
C ASP A 304 -20.64 3.45 -34.49
N THR A 305 -21.33 2.63 -35.29
CA THR A 305 -22.71 2.88 -35.77
C THR A 305 -23.73 1.99 -35.07
N VAL A 306 -23.32 1.29 -34.00
CA VAL A 306 -24.14 0.29 -33.30
C VAL A 306 -24.41 0.74 -31.87
N ARG A 307 -23.37 1.18 -31.15
CA ARG A 307 -23.47 1.51 -29.73
C ARG A 307 -23.90 2.97 -29.50
N ALA A 308 -25.16 3.15 -29.14
CA ALA A 308 -25.69 4.44 -28.67
C ALA A 308 -24.98 4.85 -27.37
N THR A 309 -24.55 6.12 -27.27
CA THR A 309 -23.76 6.65 -26.15
C THR A 309 -24.39 7.92 -25.57
N TRP A 310 -24.71 7.93 -24.28
CA TRP A 310 -25.19 9.10 -23.53
C TRP A 310 -24.08 9.73 -22.68
N PHE A 311 -24.18 11.03 -22.40
CA PHE A 311 -23.16 11.81 -21.71
C PHE A 311 -23.75 12.52 -20.49
N ASP A 312 -23.23 12.20 -19.29
CA ASP A 312 -23.42 12.97 -18.08
C ASP A 312 -22.28 13.98 -17.92
N ALA A 313 -22.45 15.14 -18.56
CA ALA A 313 -21.50 16.24 -18.45
C ALA A 313 -21.43 16.87 -17.05
N ALA A 314 -22.40 16.60 -16.17
CA ALA A 314 -22.42 17.12 -14.80
C ALA A 314 -21.64 16.23 -13.82
N ARG A 315 -21.57 14.91 -14.08
CA ARG A 315 -20.85 13.93 -13.25
C ARG A 315 -19.61 13.32 -13.93
N GLY A 316 -19.27 13.74 -15.15
CA GLY A 316 -18.12 13.25 -15.91
C GLY A 316 -18.25 11.81 -16.44
N ARG A 317 -19.49 11.33 -16.63
CA ARG A 317 -19.78 9.92 -16.99
C ARG A 317 -20.27 9.77 -18.43
N ILE A 318 -20.04 8.61 -19.00
CA ILE A 318 -20.49 8.18 -20.32
C ILE A 318 -21.18 6.81 -20.13
N TYR A 319 -22.42 6.69 -20.61
CA TYR A 319 -23.18 5.43 -20.62
C TYR A 319 -23.28 4.94 -22.06
N ARG A 320 -23.02 3.66 -22.34
CA ARG A 320 -22.97 3.14 -23.72
C ARG A 320 -23.60 1.76 -23.81
N LEU A 321 -24.51 1.54 -24.77
CA LEU A 321 -25.04 0.19 -25.05
C LEU A 321 -23.89 -0.78 -25.42
N ARG A 322 -23.89 -2.02 -24.91
CA ARG A 322 -22.98 -3.07 -25.42
C ARG A 322 -23.28 -3.40 -26.89
N ALA A 323 -22.31 -3.98 -27.59
CA ALA A 323 -22.50 -4.39 -28.99
C ALA A 323 -23.34 -5.68 -29.05
N ALA A 324 -24.36 -5.71 -29.92
CA ALA A 324 -25.39 -6.76 -29.99
C ALA A 324 -24.91 -8.11 -30.60
N GLN A 325 -23.82 -8.67 -30.09
CA GLN A 325 -23.27 -9.99 -30.49
C GLN A 325 -23.28 -11.04 -29.37
N PHE A 326 -23.68 -10.67 -28.16
CA PHE A 326 -23.98 -11.59 -27.06
C PHE A 326 -25.49 -11.56 -26.79
N ASP A 327 -25.99 -12.57 -26.07
CA ASP A 327 -27.42 -12.68 -25.76
C ASP A 327 -27.93 -11.45 -25.01
N ALA A 328 -29.18 -11.07 -25.28
CA ALA A 328 -29.71 -9.73 -24.98
C ALA A 328 -30.09 -9.51 -23.49
N ASP A 329 -29.72 -10.46 -22.64
CA ASP A 329 -30.37 -10.71 -21.35
C ASP A 329 -29.44 -10.50 -20.14
N GLU A 330 -28.12 -10.38 -20.33
CA GLU A 330 -27.13 -10.32 -19.22
C GLU A 330 -26.47 -8.94 -19.03
N HIS A 331 -25.94 -8.28 -20.07
CA HIS A 331 -25.19 -7.01 -19.94
C HIS A 331 -25.67 -5.92 -20.92
N LEU A 332 -26.01 -4.72 -20.42
CA LEU A 332 -26.71 -3.69 -21.21
C LEU A 332 -25.97 -2.36 -21.36
N LEU A 333 -25.39 -1.80 -20.30
CA LEU A 333 -24.76 -0.47 -20.33
C LEU A 333 -23.35 -0.48 -19.74
N GLU A 334 -22.36 -0.24 -20.60
CA GLU A 334 -20.98 0.09 -20.25
C GLU A 334 -20.93 1.50 -19.65
N ILE A 335 -20.42 1.67 -18.43
CA ILE A 335 -20.19 2.97 -17.79
C ILE A 335 -18.70 3.32 -17.86
N THR A 336 -18.39 4.49 -18.45
CA THR A 336 -17.02 5.00 -18.59
C THR A 336 -16.91 6.45 -18.10
N SER A 337 -15.70 6.91 -17.80
CA SER A 337 -15.38 8.33 -17.60
C SER A 337 -15.42 9.09 -18.92
N THR A 338 -15.41 10.43 -18.88
CA THR A 338 -15.20 11.25 -20.10
C THR A 338 -13.86 11.00 -20.79
N GLY A 339 -12.85 10.49 -20.06
CA GLY A 339 -11.57 10.00 -20.59
C GLY A 339 -11.63 8.60 -21.21
N ASN A 340 -12.79 7.94 -21.17
CA ASN A 340 -13.05 6.54 -21.56
C ASN A 340 -12.43 5.48 -20.61
N THR A 341 -12.06 5.84 -19.39
CA THR A 341 -11.72 4.88 -18.32
C THR A 341 -12.98 4.09 -17.96
N GLN A 342 -12.93 2.75 -17.90
CA GLN A 342 -14.09 1.95 -17.48
C GLN A 342 -14.34 2.14 -15.99
N TYR A 343 -15.60 2.33 -15.60
CA TYR A 343 -16.02 2.32 -14.19
C TYR A 343 -16.69 0.99 -13.84
N GLY A 344 -17.42 0.38 -14.77
CA GLY A 344 -18.07 -0.92 -14.65
C GLY A 344 -19.18 -1.07 -15.68
N GLU A 345 -20.03 -2.07 -15.53
CA GLU A 345 -21.21 -2.29 -16.37
C GLU A 345 -22.49 -2.42 -15.54
N LEU A 346 -23.64 -2.12 -16.15
CA LEU A 346 -24.96 -2.45 -15.60
C LEU A 346 -25.42 -3.79 -16.17
N GLU A 347 -25.36 -4.81 -15.31
CA GLU A 347 -25.90 -6.15 -15.53
C GLU A 347 -27.33 -6.21 -15.03
N GLY A 348 -28.27 -6.74 -15.82
CA GLY A 348 -29.68 -6.72 -15.43
C GLY A 348 -30.67 -7.11 -16.51
N GLU A 349 -31.85 -7.52 -16.08
CA GLU A 349 -32.91 -8.05 -16.94
C GLU A 349 -33.90 -6.99 -17.42
N LYS A 350 -34.53 -7.26 -18.57
CA LYS A 350 -35.57 -6.42 -19.16
C LYS A 350 -36.95 -6.65 -18.52
N ILE A 351 -37.15 -6.11 -17.32
CA ILE A 351 -38.39 -6.25 -16.55
C ILE A 351 -39.66 -5.71 -17.24
N SER A 352 -39.55 -4.86 -18.27
CA SER A 352 -40.71 -4.39 -19.03
C SER A 352 -40.40 -3.98 -20.48
N LEU A 353 -41.35 -4.24 -21.39
CA LEU A 353 -41.35 -3.68 -22.75
C LEU A 353 -41.80 -2.20 -22.79
N ASN A 354 -42.54 -1.73 -21.77
CA ASN A 354 -42.97 -0.35 -21.68
C ASN A 354 -41.85 0.51 -21.09
N ALA A 355 -41.12 1.21 -21.95
CA ALA A 355 -40.23 2.28 -21.54
C ALA A 355 -41.04 3.51 -21.12
N VAL A 356 -41.01 3.85 -19.84
CA VAL A 356 -41.70 5.04 -19.32
C VAL A 356 -40.77 5.78 -18.37
N CYS A 357 -40.23 6.91 -18.82
CA CYS A 357 -39.49 7.88 -18.00
C CYS A 357 -40.41 8.65 -17.02
N ASN A 358 -41.06 7.94 -16.10
CA ASN A 358 -41.87 8.53 -15.04
C ASN A 358 -41.15 8.41 -13.69
N PRO A 359 -41.02 9.47 -12.86
CA PRO A 359 -40.63 9.36 -11.47
C PRO A 359 -41.37 8.22 -10.77
N ALA A 360 -40.60 7.37 -10.08
CA ALA A 360 -41.03 6.30 -9.17
C ALA A 360 -42.51 5.87 -9.27
N LEU A 361 -42.75 4.66 -9.81
CA LEU A 361 -43.95 3.91 -9.41
C LEU A 361 -44.02 3.95 -7.87
N PRO A 362 -45.10 4.50 -7.26
CA PRO A 362 -45.17 4.56 -5.82
C PRO A 362 -45.01 3.14 -5.27
N ALA A 363 -44.12 3.01 -4.28
CA ALA A 363 -43.94 1.78 -3.54
C ALA A 363 -45.32 1.29 -3.13
N ASN A 364 -45.68 0.07 -3.52
CA ASN A 364 -46.98 -0.46 -3.14
C ASN A 364 -46.90 -0.66 -1.62
N PRO A 365 -47.72 0.01 -0.79
CA PRO A 365 -47.67 -0.20 0.66
C PRO A 365 -47.96 -1.67 1.01
N ASP A 366 -48.66 -2.36 0.11
CA ASP A 366 -49.07 -3.74 0.22
C ASP A 366 -48.18 -4.69 -0.61
N ALA A 367 -46.99 -4.27 -1.10
CA ALA A 367 -46.15 -5.09 -1.99
C ALA A 367 -45.87 -6.50 -1.41
N ASP A 368 -45.40 -6.53 -0.17
CA ASP A 368 -45.08 -7.77 0.55
C ASP A 368 -46.33 -8.63 0.83
N GLU A 369 -47.51 -8.01 0.99
CA GLU A 369 -48.78 -8.74 1.13
C GLU A 369 -49.27 -9.33 -0.20
N ILE A 370 -49.01 -8.64 -1.31
CA ILE A 370 -49.39 -9.09 -2.66
C ILE A 370 -48.51 -10.27 -3.10
N GLU A 371 -47.20 -10.20 -2.88
CA GLU A 371 -46.30 -11.33 -3.11
C GLU A 371 -46.69 -12.52 -2.21
N ARG A 372 -46.86 -12.29 -0.91
CA ARG A 372 -47.34 -13.31 0.04
C ARG A 372 -48.67 -13.95 -0.35
N LEU A 373 -49.58 -13.22 -1.03
CA LEU A 373 -50.81 -13.80 -1.57
C LEU A 373 -50.51 -14.77 -2.72
N PHE A 374 -49.63 -14.41 -3.65
CA PHE A 374 -49.22 -15.29 -4.76
C PHE A 374 -48.52 -16.54 -4.21
N ASP A 375 -47.58 -16.38 -3.29
CA ASP A 375 -46.83 -17.48 -2.66
C ASP A 375 -47.76 -18.47 -1.94
N LEU A 376 -48.73 -17.96 -1.18
CA LEU A 376 -49.76 -18.78 -0.53
C LEU A 376 -50.70 -19.44 -1.54
N SER A 377 -50.92 -18.86 -2.72
CA SER A 377 -51.69 -19.54 -3.78
C SER A 377 -50.88 -20.69 -4.39
N GLU A 378 -49.59 -20.47 -4.68
CA GLU A 378 -48.69 -21.47 -5.26
C GLU A 378 -48.45 -22.66 -4.33
N GLN A 379 -48.26 -22.43 -3.03
CA GLN A 379 -48.01 -23.49 -2.05
C GLN A 379 -49.27 -24.33 -1.71
N LEU A 380 -50.48 -23.78 -1.91
CA LEU A 380 -51.75 -24.42 -1.52
C LEU A 380 -52.59 -24.94 -2.68
N TYR A 381 -52.42 -24.38 -3.89
CA TYR A 381 -53.17 -24.76 -5.09
C TYR A 381 -52.23 -24.98 -6.30
N PRO A 382 -51.13 -25.76 -6.19
CA PRO A 382 -50.15 -25.92 -7.27
C PRO A 382 -50.76 -26.48 -8.58
N ASP A 383 -51.86 -27.24 -8.51
CA ASP A 383 -52.62 -27.72 -9.68
C ASP A 383 -53.34 -26.59 -10.46
N SER A 384 -53.50 -25.40 -9.88
CA SER A 384 -54.25 -24.25 -10.42
C SER A 384 -53.40 -23.00 -10.58
N THR A 385 -52.43 -22.80 -9.69
CA THR A 385 -51.45 -21.72 -9.69
C THR A 385 -50.04 -22.30 -9.51
N PRO A 386 -49.48 -23.04 -10.49
CA PRO A 386 -48.10 -23.51 -10.45
C PRO A 386 -47.14 -22.34 -10.71
N GLY A 387 -46.21 -22.10 -9.79
CA GLY A 387 -45.19 -21.05 -9.93
C GLY A 387 -44.18 -21.30 -11.06
N GLY A 388 -43.24 -20.37 -11.24
CA GLY A 388 -42.12 -20.53 -12.16
C GLY A 388 -41.65 -19.24 -12.85
N PRO A 389 -40.55 -19.30 -13.62
CA PRO A 389 -40.01 -18.15 -14.36
C PRO A 389 -40.96 -17.55 -15.40
N LEU A 390 -42.02 -18.26 -15.81
CA LEU A 390 -43.05 -17.71 -16.71
C LEU A 390 -44.22 -17.02 -15.97
N SER A 391 -44.28 -17.12 -14.64
CA SER A 391 -45.27 -16.46 -13.79
C SER A 391 -44.64 -15.32 -13.00
N SER A 392 -44.12 -14.31 -13.71
CA SER A 392 -43.63 -13.08 -13.10
C SER A 392 -44.78 -12.22 -12.56
N THR A 393 -44.55 -11.49 -11.47
CA THR A 393 -45.47 -10.44 -11.02
C THR A 393 -45.37 -9.26 -11.99
N GLN A 394 -46.38 -9.11 -12.83
CA GLN A 394 -46.49 -8.00 -13.77
C GLN A 394 -47.28 -6.84 -13.15
N ARG A 395 -46.87 -5.61 -13.46
CA ARG A 395 -47.51 -4.40 -12.94
C ARG A 395 -47.98 -3.54 -14.11
N VAL A 396 -49.30 -3.39 -14.23
CA VAL A 396 -49.98 -2.66 -15.32
C VAL A 396 -51.02 -1.76 -14.69
N ASP A 397 -50.97 -0.46 -14.99
CA ASP A 397 -51.77 0.59 -14.35
C ASP A 397 -51.73 0.49 -12.81
N ASN A 398 -52.85 0.20 -12.16
CA ASN A 398 -52.96 -0.02 -10.71
C ASN A 398 -53.16 -1.50 -10.31
N TYR A 399 -52.84 -2.44 -11.20
CA TYR A 399 -52.81 -3.88 -10.91
C TYR A 399 -51.37 -4.35 -10.66
N SER A 400 -51.19 -5.17 -9.63
CA SER A 400 -50.11 -6.16 -9.54
C SER A 400 -50.75 -7.53 -9.78
N PHE A 401 -50.28 -8.31 -10.76
CA PHE A 401 -50.85 -9.62 -11.06
C PHE A 401 -49.79 -10.66 -11.43
N ARG A 402 -50.06 -11.91 -11.09
CA ARG A 402 -49.29 -13.08 -11.51
C ARG A 402 -50.18 -13.96 -12.40
N TYR A 403 -49.71 -14.23 -13.62
CA TYR A 403 -50.36 -15.13 -14.58
C TYR A 403 -49.61 -16.45 -14.62
N TYR A 404 -50.33 -17.56 -14.72
CA TYR A 404 -49.83 -18.93 -14.61
C TYR A 404 -50.08 -19.66 -15.94
N PRO A 405 -49.12 -19.63 -16.90
CA PRO A 405 -49.39 -20.05 -18.28
C PRO A 405 -49.67 -21.55 -18.45
N ALA A 406 -49.28 -22.38 -17.47
CA ALA A 406 -49.52 -23.83 -17.50
C ALA A 406 -50.99 -24.20 -17.20
N THR A 407 -51.73 -23.33 -16.50
CA THR A 407 -53.13 -23.53 -16.11
C THR A 407 -54.10 -22.55 -16.76
N ASP A 408 -53.58 -21.56 -17.51
CA ASP A 408 -54.33 -20.45 -18.09
C ASP A 408 -55.08 -19.62 -17.03
N VAL A 409 -54.51 -19.49 -15.82
CA VAL A 409 -55.10 -18.77 -14.67
C VAL A 409 -54.31 -17.49 -14.38
N PHE A 410 -54.97 -16.43 -13.90
CA PHE A 410 -54.29 -15.32 -13.22
C PHE A 410 -54.86 -15.07 -11.82
N LEU A 411 -54.00 -14.55 -10.93
CA LEU A 411 -54.38 -13.90 -9.68
C LEU A 411 -53.89 -12.45 -9.75
N ALA A 412 -54.74 -11.50 -9.37
CA ALA A 412 -54.47 -10.07 -9.49
C ALA A 412 -54.92 -9.30 -8.25
N VAL A 413 -54.20 -8.24 -7.90
CA VAL A 413 -54.55 -7.31 -6.82
C VAL A 413 -54.62 -5.89 -7.36
N ARG A 414 -55.73 -5.23 -7.08
CA ARG A 414 -56.00 -3.82 -7.40
C ARG A 414 -56.83 -3.18 -6.30
N ASP A 415 -56.49 -1.96 -5.90
CA ASP A 415 -57.26 -1.14 -4.95
C ASP A 415 -57.61 -1.92 -3.65
N GLY A 416 -56.69 -2.76 -3.18
CA GLY A 416 -56.85 -3.64 -2.00
C GLY A 416 -57.79 -4.85 -2.20
N GLN A 417 -58.31 -5.09 -3.41
CA GLN A 417 -59.15 -6.24 -3.76
C GLN A 417 -58.35 -7.29 -4.56
N VAL A 418 -58.66 -8.56 -4.33
CA VAL A 418 -58.11 -9.71 -5.07
C VAL A 418 -59.10 -10.16 -6.14
N TYR A 419 -58.60 -10.46 -7.33
CA TYR A 419 -59.33 -10.98 -8.47
C TYR A 419 -58.64 -12.26 -8.95
N SER A 420 -59.43 -13.22 -9.45
CA SER A 420 -58.92 -14.32 -10.26
C SER A 420 -59.69 -14.42 -11.57
N GLY A 421 -59.09 -15.05 -12.55
CA GLY A 421 -59.72 -15.38 -13.82
C GLY A 421 -58.88 -16.35 -14.64
N SER A 422 -59.31 -16.59 -15.88
CA SER A 422 -58.60 -17.44 -16.83
C SER A 422 -58.58 -16.83 -18.23
N GLY A 423 -57.57 -17.17 -19.03
CA GLY A 423 -57.36 -16.58 -20.35
C GLY A 423 -56.65 -15.23 -20.30
N ALA A 424 -56.78 -14.47 -21.39
CA ALA A 424 -56.29 -13.10 -21.47
C ALA A 424 -56.85 -12.25 -20.32
N VAL A 425 -55.95 -11.57 -19.60
CA VAL A 425 -56.24 -10.93 -18.31
C VAL A 425 -57.35 -9.89 -18.45
N ASN A 426 -58.56 -10.25 -18.01
CA ASN A 426 -59.72 -9.37 -17.93
C ASN A 426 -60.18 -9.22 -16.48
N PHE A 427 -60.10 -8.00 -15.96
CA PHE A 427 -60.45 -7.62 -14.60
C PHE A 427 -61.94 -7.30 -14.39
N ASP A 428 -62.81 -7.59 -15.38
CA ASP A 428 -64.28 -7.52 -15.25
C ASP A 428 -64.86 -8.55 -14.25
N SER A 429 -64.05 -9.46 -13.69
CA SER A 429 -64.51 -10.44 -12.70
C SER A 429 -64.86 -9.80 -11.35
N ALA A 430 -65.81 -10.40 -10.63
CA ALA A 430 -66.09 -9.99 -9.26
C ALA A 430 -64.88 -10.34 -8.36
N PRO A 431 -64.47 -9.46 -7.43
CA PRO A 431 -63.34 -9.73 -6.56
C PRO A 431 -63.65 -10.90 -5.61
N LEU A 432 -62.63 -11.71 -5.33
CA LEU A 432 -62.67 -12.79 -4.35
C LEU A 432 -62.82 -12.26 -2.91
N GLY A 433 -62.32 -11.05 -2.66
CA GLY A 433 -62.35 -10.36 -1.37
C GLY A 433 -61.29 -9.27 -1.30
N THR A 434 -61.09 -8.70 -0.11
CA THR A 434 -59.92 -7.84 0.15
C THR A 434 -58.65 -8.70 0.27
N LEU A 435 -57.48 -8.13 -0.02
CA LEU A 435 -56.17 -8.77 0.09
C LEU A 435 -56.01 -9.51 1.43
N ALA A 436 -56.15 -8.77 2.54
CA ALA A 436 -56.12 -9.32 3.89
C ALA A 436 -57.15 -10.46 4.12
N SER A 437 -58.35 -10.38 3.54
CA SER A 437 -59.38 -11.42 3.72
C SER A 437 -59.07 -12.72 2.95
N VAL A 438 -58.42 -12.64 1.80
CA VAL A 438 -58.01 -13.83 1.03
C VAL A 438 -56.76 -14.47 1.66
N ILE A 439 -55.77 -13.67 2.05
CA ILE A 439 -54.61 -14.14 2.85
C ILE A 439 -55.09 -14.79 4.16
N GLN A 440 -56.05 -14.19 4.86
CA GLN A 440 -56.63 -14.76 6.08
C GLN A 440 -57.40 -16.07 5.79
N SER A 441 -58.06 -16.18 4.64
CA SER A 441 -58.74 -17.42 4.23
C SER A 441 -57.73 -18.55 3.99
N PHE A 442 -56.68 -18.29 3.19
CA PHE A 442 -55.61 -19.25 2.92
C PHE A 442 -54.89 -19.69 4.19
N THR A 443 -54.49 -18.75 5.06
CA THR A 443 -53.83 -19.05 6.34
C THR A 443 -54.75 -19.68 7.39
N SER A 444 -56.07 -19.61 7.23
CA SER A 444 -57.03 -20.35 8.07
C SER A 444 -57.29 -21.79 7.64
N ALA A 445 -56.90 -22.15 6.40
CA ALA A 445 -57.04 -23.50 5.85
C ALA A 445 -55.83 -24.41 6.17
N THR A 446 -54.77 -23.86 6.78
CA THR A 446 -53.48 -24.52 6.99
C THR A 446 -53.12 -24.66 8.45
N SER A 447 -52.17 -25.56 8.73
CA SER A 447 -51.45 -25.63 9.99
C SER A 447 -49.96 -25.69 9.71
N ALA A 448 -49.17 -24.95 10.50
CA ALA A 448 -47.72 -25.11 10.51
C ALA A 448 -47.36 -26.53 10.97
N PHE A 449 -46.56 -27.24 10.16
CA PHE A 449 -46.15 -28.61 10.48
C PHE A 449 -45.09 -28.62 11.58
N VAL A 450 -45.41 -29.26 12.71
CA VAL A 450 -44.44 -29.55 13.78
C VAL A 450 -44.12 -31.04 13.75
N PRO A 451 -42.92 -31.46 13.28
CA PRO A 451 -42.58 -32.87 13.18
C PRO A 451 -42.50 -33.53 14.56
N ALA A 452 -42.98 -34.78 14.62
CA ALA A 452 -42.74 -35.63 15.78
C ALA A 452 -41.23 -35.79 16.03
N GLN A 453 -40.81 -35.95 17.29
CA GLN A 453 -39.40 -36.14 17.65
C GLN A 453 -38.76 -37.40 17.03
N SER A 454 -39.57 -38.35 16.57
CA SER A 454 -39.15 -39.49 15.74
C SER A 454 -38.76 -39.13 14.30
N LEU A 455 -39.08 -37.92 13.84
CA LEU A 455 -38.81 -37.37 12.50
C LEU A 455 -37.75 -36.24 12.52
N VAL A 456 -37.54 -35.56 13.65
CA VAL A 456 -36.45 -34.57 13.84
C VAL A 456 -35.05 -35.22 13.85
N GLY A 457 -34.19 -34.92 12.87
CA GLY A 457 -32.83 -35.48 12.74
C GLY A 457 -32.20 -35.27 11.37
N SER A 458 -31.03 -35.87 11.14
CA SER A 458 -30.36 -35.92 9.83
C SER A 458 -30.51 -37.29 9.16
N TYR A 459 -30.59 -37.30 7.84
CA TYR A 459 -30.93 -38.42 6.98
C TYR A 459 -29.96 -38.46 5.81
N ASN A 460 -29.47 -39.65 5.46
CA ASN A 460 -28.63 -39.85 4.28
C ASN A 460 -29.52 -40.47 3.20
N MET A 461 -29.94 -39.67 2.23
CA MET A 461 -30.97 -40.04 1.26
C MET A 461 -30.37 -40.27 -0.13
N LEU A 462 -30.87 -41.29 -0.82
CA LEU A 462 -30.54 -41.57 -2.20
C LEU A 462 -31.51 -40.82 -3.12
N VAL A 463 -30.96 -40.11 -4.10
CA VAL A 463 -31.74 -39.46 -5.16
C VAL A 463 -32.19 -40.53 -6.16
N SER A 464 -33.49 -40.62 -6.39
CA SER A 464 -34.09 -41.51 -7.38
C SER A 464 -34.99 -40.75 -8.35
N ALA A 465 -35.24 -41.32 -9.54
CA ALA A 465 -36.13 -40.77 -10.58
C ALA A 465 -35.79 -39.36 -11.11
N ALA A 466 -34.63 -38.79 -10.74
CA ALA A 466 -34.34 -37.39 -11.02
C ALA A 466 -34.24 -37.07 -12.52
N ASN A 467 -34.81 -35.92 -12.90
CA ASN A 467 -34.84 -35.46 -14.29
C ASN A 467 -33.53 -34.73 -14.69
N PRO A 468 -33.25 -34.51 -15.99
CA PRO A 468 -31.99 -33.89 -16.45
C PRO A 468 -31.76 -32.42 -16.05
N LEU A 469 -32.79 -31.73 -15.56
CA LEU A 469 -32.78 -30.36 -15.04
C LEU A 469 -32.76 -30.31 -13.50
N SER A 470 -32.67 -31.47 -12.83
CA SER A 470 -32.58 -31.54 -11.37
C SER A 470 -31.24 -30.99 -10.86
N PRO A 471 -31.23 -30.23 -9.75
CA PRO A 471 -29.99 -29.83 -9.09
C PRO A 471 -29.21 -31.03 -8.50
N VAL A 472 -29.85 -32.20 -8.36
CA VAL A 472 -29.27 -33.43 -7.81
C VAL A 472 -29.49 -34.61 -8.75
N ARG A 473 -28.46 -35.41 -9.04
CA ARG A 473 -28.50 -36.42 -10.11
C ARG A 473 -29.02 -37.76 -9.60
N ASN A 474 -29.65 -38.52 -10.49
CA ASN A 474 -30.19 -39.84 -10.18
C ASN A 474 -29.06 -40.81 -9.74
N GLY A 475 -29.10 -41.25 -8.49
CA GLY A 475 -28.04 -42.04 -7.84
C GLY A 475 -27.13 -41.28 -6.88
N ASP A 476 -27.20 -39.95 -6.82
CA ASP A 476 -26.46 -39.14 -5.85
C ASP A 476 -26.95 -39.41 -4.41
N ARG A 477 -26.08 -39.15 -3.43
CA ARG A 477 -26.42 -39.17 -2.00
C ARG A 477 -26.46 -37.75 -1.46
N VAL A 478 -27.61 -37.37 -0.92
CA VAL A 478 -27.86 -36.03 -0.37
C VAL A 478 -28.09 -36.12 1.14
N ARG A 479 -27.59 -35.13 1.88
CA ARG A 479 -27.81 -35.00 3.32
C ARG A 479 -29.06 -34.16 3.54
N VAL A 480 -30.10 -34.80 4.07
CA VAL A 480 -31.33 -34.12 4.46
C VAL A 480 -31.38 -33.94 5.97
N ILE A 481 -31.86 -32.79 6.45
CA ILE A 481 -32.08 -32.51 7.86
C ILE A 481 -33.51 -32.03 8.02
N LEU A 482 -34.29 -32.69 8.88
CA LEU A 482 -35.60 -32.23 9.32
C LEU A 482 -35.47 -31.72 10.76
N ALA A 483 -35.71 -30.44 10.97
CA ALA A 483 -35.48 -29.75 12.22
C ALA A 483 -36.74 -29.70 13.12
N ALA A 484 -36.55 -29.35 14.40
CA ALA A 484 -37.60 -29.41 15.43
C ALA A 484 -38.73 -28.36 15.27
N ASP A 485 -38.46 -27.31 14.50
CA ASP A 485 -39.37 -26.25 14.09
C ASP A 485 -40.17 -26.61 12.81
N GLY A 486 -39.85 -27.73 12.16
CA GLY A 486 -40.41 -28.13 10.88
C GLY A 486 -39.59 -27.67 9.66
N SER A 487 -38.50 -26.91 9.84
CA SER A 487 -37.63 -26.55 8.72
C SER A 487 -36.96 -27.81 8.13
N LEU A 488 -36.92 -27.89 6.81
CA LEU A 488 -36.24 -28.93 6.05
C LEU A 488 -34.97 -28.33 5.43
N CYS A 489 -33.89 -29.11 5.36
CA CYS A 489 -32.69 -28.73 4.63
C CYS A 489 -32.22 -29.89 3.75
N ILE A 490 -31.86 -29.63 2.50
CA ILE A 490 -31.41 -30.63 1.52
C ILE A 490 -30.07 -30.16 0.96
N ASP A 491 -28.95 -30.79 1.34
CA ASP A 491 -27.58 -30.31 1.06
C ASP A 491 -27.42 -28.80 1.25
N ASN A 492 -27.94 -28.34 2.40
CA ASN A 492 -27.95 -26.96 2.89
C ASN A 492 -28.85 -25.97 2.14
N LEU A 493 -29.61 -26.38 1.11
CA LEU A 493 -30.78 -25.64 0.68
C LEU A 493 -31.82 -25.65 1.81
N MET A 494 -32.03 -24.51 2.46
CA MET A 494 -33.04 -24.37 3.51
C MET A 494 -34.44 -24.15 2.92
N LEU A 495 -35.38 -24.94 3.42
CA LEU A 495 -36.80 -24.96 3.11
C LEU A 495 -37.53 -24.72 4.43
N SER A 496 -37.92 -23.46 4.67
CA SER A 496 -38.61 -23.04 5.90
C SER A 496 -40.14 -23.06 5.70
N SER A 497 -40.89 -22.69 6.74
CA SER A 497 -42.34 -22.44 6.68
C SER A 497 -43.18 -23.56 6.02
N PRO A 498 -43.10 -24.82 6.50
CA PRO A 498 -43.93 -25.90 5.98
C PRO A 498 -45.42 -25.62 6.19
N LEU A 499 -46.19 -25.77 5.13
CA LEU A 499 -47.65 -25.78 5.20
C LEU A 499 -48.17 -27.20 5.00
N SER A 500 -49.10 -27.60 5.87
CA SER A 500 -50.03 -28.70 5.65
C SER A 500 -51.45 -28.17 5.62
N LEU A 501 -52.27 -28.69 4.70
CA LEU A 501 -53.70 -28.41 4.68
C LEU A 501 -54.38 -29.10 5.87
N LEU A 502 -55.32 -28.43 6.53
CA LEU A 502 -56.08 -29.02 7.65
C LEU A 502 -56.90 -30.26 7.24
N SER A 503 -57.21 -30.41 5.95
CA SER A 503 -57.84 -31.59 5.35
C SER A 503 -56.87 -32.74 5.07
N ALA A 504 -55.56 -32.48 5.03
CA ALA A 504 -54.51 -33.44 4.67
C ALA A 504 -53.23 -33.25 5.52
N PRO A 505 -53.29 -33.38 6.86
CA PRO A 505 -52.18 -33.07 7.77
C PRO A 505 -51.03 -34.11 7.74
N GLN A 506 -51.05 -35.05 6.79
CA GLN A 506 -49.93 -35.96 6.51
C GLN A 506 -49.11 -35.50 5.31
N ASP A 507 -49.63 -34.60 4.48
CA ASP A 507 -48.92 -34.02 3.34
C ASP A 507 -48.33 -32.67 3.78
N VAL A 508 -47.00 -32.54 3.66
CA VAL A 508 -46.25 -31.36 4.11
C VAL A 508 -45.50 -30.80 2.91
N ASN A 509 -45.81 -29.55 2.55
CA ASN A 509 -45.17 -28.87 1.43
C ASN A 509 -44.29 -27.71 1.93
N TRP A 510 -43.03 -27.72 1.52
CA TRP A 510 -42.12 -26.57 1.61
C TRP A 510 -41.84 -26.04 0.20
N THR A 511 -41.70 -24.73 0.07
CA THR A 511 -41.33 -24.07 -1.19
C THR A 511 -40.23 -23.06 -0.92
N ASN A 512 -39.13 -23.12 -1.68
CA ASN A 512 -38.12 -22.08 -1.73
C ASN A 512 -38.10 -21.54 -3.17
N MET A 513 -38.74 -20.38 -3.36
CA MET A 513 -38.87 -19.74 -4.67
C MET A 513 -37.52 -19.27 -5.23
N GLN A 514 -36.62 -18.78 -4.39
CA GLN A 514 -35.28 -18.32 -4.79
C GLN A 514 -34.44 -19.46 -5.38
N ALA A 515 -34.58 -20.68 -4.85
CA ALA A 515 -33.95 -21.88 -5.40
C ALA A 515 -34.77 -22.56 -6.51
N GLY A 516 -36.00 -22.11 -6.76
CA GLY A 516 -36.92 -22.74 -7.71
C GLY A 516 -37.38 -24.15 -7.34
N VAL A 517 -37.26 -24.56 -6.07
CA VAL A 517 -37.53 -25.93 -5.60
C VAL A 517 -38.66 -25.94 -4.57
N SER A 518 -39.61 -26.87 -4.75
CA SER A 518 -40.52 -27.33 -3.71
C SER A 518 -40.22 -28.76 -3.31
N ALA A 519 -40.49 -29.09 -2.05
CA ALA A 519 -40.38 -30.43 -1.50
C ALA A 519 -41.71 -30.83 -0.88
N SER A 520 -42.14 -32.06 -1.12
CA SER A 520 -43.33 -32.64 -0.49
C SER A 520 -42.95 -33.89 0.30
N LEU A 521 -43.38 -33.97 1.57
CA LEU A 521 -43.24 -35.15 2.42
C LEU A 521 -44.63 -35.70 2.73
N GLN A 522 -44.86 -36.96 2.36
CA GLN A 522 -45.93 -37.77 2.95
C GLN A 522 -45.43 -38.36 4.27
N VAL A 523 -45.93 -37.85 5.39
CA VAL A 523 -45.49 -38.20 6.74
C VAL A 523 -45.81 -39.67 7.04
N PRO A 524 -44.79 -40.52 7.28
CA PRO A 524 -45.02 -41.94 7.49
C PRO A 524 -45.64 -42.21 8.87
N ALA A 525 -46.80 -42.89 8.89
CA ALA A 525 -47.54 -43.20 10.12
C ALA A 525 -46.70 -43.94 11.19
N SER A 526 -45.69 -44.72 10.77
CA SER A 526 -44.61 -45.19 11.64
C SER A 526 -43.41 -45.65 10.80
N GLY A 527 -42.27 -44.95 10.85
CA GLY A 527 -41.05 -45.34 10.15
C GLY A 527 -39.82 -44.50 10.55
N SER A 528 -38.63 -45.04 10.26
CA SER A 528 -37.33 -44.34 10.33
C SER A 528 -36.87 -43.77 8.99
N ASP A 529 -37.66 -44.03 7.96
CA ASP A 529 -37.31 -43.93 6.56
C ASP A 529 -38.25 -42.89 5.95
N LEU A 530 -37.69 -41.90 5.25
CA LEU A 530 -38.44 -40.82 4.62
C LEU A 530 -38.41 -40.99 3.11
N THR A 531 -39.51 -40.58 2.48
CA THR A 531 -39.61 -40.32 1.05
C THR A 531 -40.02 -38.86 0.88
N ILE A 532 -39.23 -38.09 0.15
CA ILE A 532 -39.49 -36.67 -0.13
C ILE A 532 -39.47 -36.50 -1.65
N ASP A 533 -40.59 -36.09 -2.21
CA ASP A 533 -40.70 -35.76 -3.63
C ASP A 533 -40.23 -34.32 -3.86
N LEU A 534 -39.35 -34.14 -4.83
CA LEU A 534 -38.84 -32.84 -5.25
C LEU A 534 -39.52 -32.43 -6.54
N THR A 535 -40.09 -31.23 -6.55
CA THR A 535 -40.63 -30.57 -7.74
C THR A 535 -39.94 -29.23 -7.93
N SER A 536 -39.84 -28.77 -9.18
CA SER A 536 -39.56 -27.36 -9.43
C SER A 536 -40.80 -26.53 -9.08
N ASN A 537 -40.61 -25.23 -8.90
CA ASN A 537 -41.70 -24.26 -8.93
C ASN A 537 -42.62 -24.49 -10.16
N LEU A 538 -42.02 -24.75 -11.33
CA LEU A 538 -42.66 -25.16 -12.59
C LEU A 538 -43.49 -26.47 -12.55
N GLY A 539 -43.66 -27.13 -11.41
CA GLY A 539 -44.40 -28.38 -11.27
C GLY A 539 -43.72 -29.61 -11.90
N GLY A 540 -42.48 -29.48 -12.39
CA GLY A 540 -41.72 -30.60 -12.95
C GLY A 540 -41.11 -31.44 -11.84
N ASN A 541 -41.32 -32.76 -11.86
CA ASN A 541 -40.66 -33.68 -10.92
C ASN A 541 -39.14 -33.63 -11.11
N LEU A 542 -38.40 -33.11 -10.12
CA LEU A 542 -36.94 -33.06 -10.09
C LEU A 542 -36.34 -34.35 -9.54
N GLY A 543 -37.09 -35.12 -8.76
CA GLY A 543 -36.74 -36.47 -8.32
C GLY A 543 -37.47 -36.86 -7.04
N GLN A 544 -37.10 -38.01 -6.49
CA GLN A 544 -37.60 -38.52 -5.22
C GLN A 544 -36.42 -38.93 -4.35
N LEU A 545 -36.26 -38.27 -3.20
CA LEU A 545 -35.29 -38.64 -2.18
C LEU A 545 -35.85 -39.77 -1.33
N THR A 546 -35.12 -40.87 -1.16
CA THR A 546 -35.50 -41.94 -0.21
C THR A 546 -34.32 -42.32 0.67
N GLY A 547 -34.52 -42.40 1.98
CA GLY A 547 -33.45 -42.84 2.89
C GLY A 547 -33.78 -42.78 4.38
N ASN A 548 -32.80 -43.22 5.16
CA ASN A 548 -32.96 -43.54 6.58
C ASN A 548 -32.22 -42.51 7.45
N ARG A 549 -32.68 -42.36 8.70
CA ARG A 549 -32.03 -41.47 9.68
C ARG A 549 -30.58 -41.88 9.95
N ALA A 550 -29.65 -40.96 9.76
CA ALA A 550 -28.25 -41.06 10.15
C ALA A 550 -27.99 -40.52 11.57
N SER A 551 -28.66 -39.43 11.99
CA SER A 551 -28.48 -38.84 13.33
C SER A 551 -29.77 -38.24 13.91
N ARG A 552 -29.78 -38.03 15.23
CA ARG A 552 -30.84 -37.28 15.94
C ARG A 552 -30.59 -35.77 16.00
N LEU A 553 -29.45 -35.30 15.51
CA LEU A 553 -29.15 -33.87 15.41
C LEU A 553 -29.96 -33.26 14.26
N GLY A 554 -31.07 -32.59 14.60
CA GLY A 554 -31.99 -31.95 13.68
C GLY A 554 -31.87 -30.42 13.72
N SER A 555 -30.72 -29.90 13.32
CA SER A 555 -30.48 -28.46 13.16
C SER A 555 -30.07 -28.18 11.72
N CYS A 556 -30.92 -27.46 10.97
CA CYS A 556 -30.53 -26.85 9.71
C CYS A 556 -29.32 -25.92 9.92
N PRO A 557 -28.36 -25.85 8.98
CA PRO A 557 -27.40 -24.75 8.95
C PRO A 557 -28.18 -23.44 8.73
N GLY A 558 -27.98 -22.47 9.62
CA GLY A 558 -28.69 -21.18 9.56
C GLY A 558 -27.94 -20.18 8.69
N ALA A 559 -28.52 -19.85 7.54
CA ALA A 559 -28.01 -18.91 6.53
C ALA A 559 -26.67 -19.31 5.86
N PRO A 560 -26.33 -18.73 4.69
CA PRO A 560 -24.93 -18.67 4.27
C PRO A 560 -24.11 -17.92 5.33
N LEU A 561 -22.90 -18.40 5.62
CA LEU A 561 -22.02 -17.75 6.60
C LEU A 561 -21.76 -16.29 6.20
N ASP A 562 -22.01 -15.37 7.14
CA ASP A 562 -21.65 -13.97 6.99
C ASP A 562 -20.12 -13.80 6.84
N SER A 563 -19.69 -12.60 6.43
CA SER A 563 -18.27 -12.32 6.18
C SER A 563 -17.38 -12.55 7.41
N ALA A 564 -17.88 -12.26 8.62
CA ALA A 564 -17.13 -12.46 9.86
C ALA A 564 -17.06 -13.94 10.28
N GLN A 565 -18.14 -14.71 10.11
CA GLN A 565 -18.13 -16.16 10.35
C GLN A 565 -17.23 -16.91 9.37
N ALA A 566 -17.24 -16.50 8.10
CA ALA A 566 -16.35 -17.08 7.10
C ALA A 566 -14.88 -16.68 7.32
N GLN A 567 -14.61 -15.43 7.75
CA GLN A 567 -13.27 -15.03 8.19
C GLN A 567 -12.80 -15.89 9.38
N ALA A 568 -13.65 -16.09 10.39
CA ALA A 568 -13.32 -16.93 11.55
C ALA A 568 -13.04 -18.41 11.17
N ALA A 569 -13.61 -18.91 10.08
CA ALA A 569 -13.29 -20.22 9.52
C ALA A 569 -11.89 -20.25 8.87
N GLU A 570 -11.53 -19.23 8.09
CA GLU A 570 -10.19 -19.13 7.48
C GLU A 570 -9.09 -18.88 8.53
N GLU A 571 -9.38 -18.10 9.58
CA GLU A 571 -8.50 -17.92 10.75
C GLU A 571 -8.28 -19.24 11.51
N LEU A 572 -9.35 -20.02 11.73
CA LEU A 572 -9.26 -21.36 12.32
C LEU A 572 -8.35 -22.29 11.49
N PHE A 573 -8.50 -22.30 10.17
CA PHE A 573 -7.65 -23.11 9.30
C PHE A 573 -6.18 -22.66 9.35
N ALA A 574 -5.93 -21.35 9.31
CA ALA A 574 -4.57 -20.81 9.41
C ALA A 574 -3.88 -21.11 10.77
N LEU A 575 -4.64 -21.21 11.87
CA LEU A 575 -4.15 -21.69 13.16
C LEU A 575 -3.84 -23.20 13.12
N ALA A 576 -4.75 -24.01 12.57
CA ALA A 576 -4.59 -25.46 12.49
C ALA A 576 -3.39 -25.86 11.61
N GLU A 577 -3.14 -25.16 10.50
CA GLU A 577 -1.99 -25.37 9.61
C GLU A 577 -0.65 -25.03 10.27
N GLN A 578 -0.60 -24.02 11.15
CA GLN A 578 0.62 -23.66 11.87
C GLN A 578 1.01 -24.69 12.94
N ILE A 579 0.02 -25.36 13.54
CA ILE A 579 0.24 -26.34 14.62
C ILE A 579 0.42 -27.75 14.05
N TYR A 580 -0.41 -28.13 13.08
CA TYR A 580 -0.49 -29.47 12.51
C TYR A 580 -0.08 -29.54 11.04
N GLY A 581 0.85 -28.70 10.58
CA GLY A 581 1.27 -28.61 9.17
C GLY A 581 1.76 -29.91 8.51
N ASN A 582 2.09 -30.95 9.29
CA ASN A 582 2.36 -32.30 8.78
C ASN A 582 1.08 -33.06 8.33
N LEU A 583 -0.06 -32.78 8.97
CA LEU A 583 -1.40 -33.31 8.64
C LEU A 583 -2.16 -32.35 7.72
N LEU A 584 -1.92 -31.04 7.87
CA LEU A 584 -2.60 -29.95 7.16
C LEU A 584 -1.58 -29.09 6.37
N PRO A 585 -0.88 -29.64 5.35
CA PRO A 585 0.15 -28.88 4.64
C PRO A 585 -0.45 -27.83 3.68
N PRO A 586 -0.22 -26.52 3.91
CA PRO A 586 -0.90 -25.43 3.18
C PRO A 586 -0.55 -25.38 1.69
N SER A 587 0.57 -25.96 1.27
CA SER A 587 0.99 -26.06 -0.13
C SER A 587 0.17 -27.05 -0.98
N SER A 588 -0.83 -27.71 -0.39
CA SER A 588 -1.71 -28.69 -1.07
C SER A 588 -3.21 -28.33 -0.99
N VAL A 589 -3.52 -27.09 -0.60
CA VAL A 589 -4.88 -26.63 -0.30
C VAL A 589 -5.70 -26.38 -1.56
N VAL A 590 -6.89 -26.98 -1.59
CA VAL A 590 -8.03 -26.50 -2.39
C VAL A 590 -9.09 -25.97 -1.41
N SER A 591 -9.20 -24.65 -1.31
CA SER A 591 -10.32 -24.00 -0.63
C SER A 591 -11.52 -23.92 -1.56
N SER A 592 -12.71 -24.18 -1.04
CA SER A 592 -13.97 -23.92 -1.73
C SER A 592 -15.02 -23.41 -0.74
N ARG A 593 -15.66 -22.29 -1.10
CA ARG A 593 -16.94 -21.88 -0.53
C ARG A 593 -18.02 -22.37 -1.47
N ASN A 594 -19.00 -23.12 -0.97
CA ASN A 594 -20.16 -23.52 -1.76
C ASN A 594 -21.33 -22.53 -1.53
N ALA A 595 -22.30 -22.48 -2.45
CA ALA A 595 -23.51 -21.65 -2.29
C ALA A 595 -24.33 -22.03 -1.04
N ALA A 596 -24.13 -23.25 -0.56
CA ALA A 596 -24.59 -23.81 0.70
C ALA A 596 -23.97 -23.17 1.97
N GLY A 597 -23.04 -22.21 1.83
CA GLY A 597 -22.47 -21.44 2.93
C GLY A 597 -21.33 -22.11 3.69
N ALA A 598 -20.96 -23.36 3.38
CA ALA A 598 -19.84 -24.01 4.05
C ALA A 598 -18.50 -23.48 3.51
N VAL A 599 -17.53 -23.23 4.41
CA VAL A 599 -16.13 -23.06 4.02
C VAL A 599 -15.44 -24.41 4.16
N THR A 600 -14.93 -24.93 3.04
CA THR A 600 -14.26 -26.24 2.99
C THR A 600 -12.83 -26.09 2.50
N ARG A 601 -11.88 -26.67 3.22
CA ARG A 601 -10.45 -26.66 2.88
C ARG A 601 -9.95 -28.11 2.79
N HIS A 602 -9.60 -28.54 1.58
CA HIS A 602 -9.09 -29.89 1.31
C HIS A 602 -7.57 -29.92 1.18
N TYR A 603 -6.93 -30.88 1.84
CA TYR A 603 -5.49 -31.07 1.92
C TYR A 603 -5.08 -32.31 1.14
N ALA A 604 -4.80 -32.14 -0.16
CA ALA A 604 -4.61 -33.26 -1.07
C ALA A 604 -3.44 -34.20 -0.71
N ALA A 605 -2.44 -33.71 0.06
CA ALA A 605 -1.28 -34.51 0.48
C ALA A 605 -1.56 -35.47 1.65
N SER A 606 -2.54 -35.17 2.52
CA SER A 606 -2.97 -36.04 3.62
C SER A 606 -4.32 -36.73 3.36
N GLY A 607 -5.06 -36.26 2.34
CA GLY A 607 -6.42 -36.71 2.04
C GLY A 607 -7.45 -36.20 3.05
N ILE A 608 -7.08 -35.26 3.93
CA ILE A 608 -7.96 -34.67 4.94
C ILE A 608 -8.74 -33.50 4.34
N THR A 609 -9.99 -33.35 4.74
CA THR A 609 -10.84 -32.19 4.45
C THR A 609 -11.35 -31.62 5.76
N LEU A 610 -11.19 -30.31 5.96
CA LEU A 610 -11.85 -29.57 7.04
C LEU A 610 -13.04 -28.79 6.47
N THR A 611 -14.19 -28.89 7.12
CA THR A 611 -15.42 -28.20 6.72
C THR A 611 -16.00 -27.44 7.90
N VAL A 612 -16.16 -26.13 7.76
CA VAL A 612 -16.92 -25.30 8.69
C VAL A 612 -18.33 -25.10 8.13
N LEU A 613 -19.33 -25.48 8.92
CA LEU A 613 -20.75 -25.38 8.59
C LEU A 613 -21.50 -24.75 9.77
N GLY A 614 -22.03 -23.54 9.58
CA GLY A 614 -22.50 -22.72 10.70
C GLY A 614 -21.35 -22.47 11.70
N SER A 615 -21.64 -22.67 12.99
CA SER A 615 -20.63 -22.55 14.05
C SER A 615 -19.82 -23.82 14.30
N GLN A 616 -20.05 -24.92 13.56
CA GLN A 616 -19.43 -26.23 13.81
C GLN A 616 -18.34 -26.57 12.79
N VAL A 617 -17.35 -27.32 13.26
CA VAL A 617 -16.18 -27.78 12.50
C VAL A 617 -16.20 -29.29 12.38
N PHE A 618 -16.03 -29.79 11.16
CA PHE A 618 -15.99 -31.21 10.83
C PHE A 618 -14.66 -31.55 10.14
N VAL A 619 -14.17 -32.77 10.37
CA VAL A 619 -13.05 -33.36 9.63
C VAL A 619 -13.52 -34.63 8.90
N HIS A 620 -13.02 -34.83 7.69
CA HIS A 620 -13.32 -35.96 6.82
C HIS A 620 -12.01 -36.42 6.15
N GLY A 621 -11.89 -37.71 5.85
CA GLY A 621 -10.75 -38.25 5.11
C GLY A 621 -9.48 -38.46 5.94
N GLY A 622 -8.38 -38.82 5.27
CA GLY A 622 -7.13 -39.21 5.91
C GLY A 622 -7.33 -40.32 6.95
N GLU A 623 -6.84 -40.10 8.18
CA GLU A 623 -7.02 -41.04 9.30
C GLU A 623 -8.41 -41.02 9.95
N PHE A 624 -9.26 -40.04 9.61
CA PHE A 624 -10.61 -39.87 10.17
C PHE A 624 -11.69 -40.69 9.43
N GLY A 625 -11.38 -41.23 8.25
CA GLY A 625 -12.26 -42.13 7.49
C GLY A 625 -13.18 -41.43 6.49
N ASP A 626 -14.18 -42.16 6.00
CA ASP A 626 -15.09 -41.79 4.90
C ASP A 626 -16.36 -41.03 5.35
N HIS A 627 -16.34 -40.46 6.55
CA HIS A 627 -17.49 -39.81 7.17
C HIS A 627 -17.07 -38.63 8.05
N ASP A 628 -17.98 -37.66 8.18
CA ASP A 628 -17.71 -36.40 8.88
C ASP A 628 -17.64 -36.60 10.40
N VAL A 629 -16.47 -36.36 11.00
CA VAL A 629 -16.26 -36.35 12.45
C VAL A 629 -16.34 -34.91 12.95
N ALA A 630 -17.26 -34.63 13.88
CA ALA A 630 -17.39 -33.30 14.47
C ALA A 630 -16.26 -33.03 15.48
N LEU A 631 -15.49 -31.96 15.28
CA LEU A 631 -14.39 -31.54 16.15
C LEU A 631 -14.85 -30.59 17.27
N GLY A 632 -15.90 -29.80 17.03
CA GLY A 632 -16.42 -28.82 17.98
C GLY A 632 -16.87 -27.53 17.31
N SER A 633 -16.95 -26.44 18.07
CA SER A 633 -17.28 -25.11 17.53
C SER A 633 -16.04 -24.33 17.10
N VAL A 634 -16.19 -23.47 16.09
CA VAL A 634 -15.11 -22.59 15.56
C VAL A 634 -14.46 -21.81 16.70
N SER A 635 -15.23 -21.13 17.54
CA SER A 635 -14.69 -20.30 18.63
C SER A 635 -13.94 -21.10 19.69
N SER A 636 -14.43 -22.29 20.07
CA SER A 636 -13.75 -23.14 21.06
C SER A 636 -12.46 -23.76 20.51
N LEU A 637 -12.45 -24.11 19.22
CA LEU A 637 -11.26 -24.65 18.55
C LEU A 637 -10.22 -23.56 18.29
N SER A 638 -10.59 -22.39 17.75
CA SER A 638 -9.66 -21.27 17.57
C SER A 638 -9.05 -20.78 18.89
N GLN A 639 -9.81 -20.79 19.99
CA GLN A 639 -9.27 -20.48 21.32
C GLN A 639 -8.27 -21.56 21.79
N SER A 640 -8.57 -22.84 21.58
CA SER A 640 -7.72 -23.95 22.00
C SER A 640 -6.42 -24.00 21.19
N LEU A 641 -6.51 -23.89 19.87
CA LEU A 641 -5.37 -23.80 18.95
C LEU A 641 -4.56 -22.54 19.20
N GLY A 642 -5.19 -21.39 19.46
CA GLY A 642 -4.49 -20.16 19.84
C GLY A 642 -3.67 -20.30 21.13
N ALA A 643 -4.19 -21.03 22.12
CA ALA A 643 -3.47 -21.34 23.36
C ALA A 643 -2.34 -22.37 23.14
N GLU A 644 -2.56 -23.40 22.33
CA GLU A 644 -1.54 -24.38 21.95
C GLU A 644 -0.38 -23.72 21.17
N LEU A 645 -0.71 -22.87 20.20
CA LEU A 645 0.25 -22.06 19.45
C LEU A 645 1.00 -21.07 20.35
N ALA A 646 0.34 -20.45 21.34
CA ALA A 646 1.02 -19.60 22.33
C ALA A 646 2.01 -20.41 23.19
N ASN A 647 1.67 -21.64 23.59
CA ASN A 647 2.56 -22.53 24.32
C ASN A 647 3.73 -23.02 23.44
N LEU A 648 3.51 -23.32 22.16
CA LEU A 648 4.55 -23.70 21.20
C LEU A 648 5.48 -22.53 20.84
N ARG A 649 4.99 -21.29 20.93
CA ARG A 649 5.77 -20.06 20.69
C ARG A 649 6.52 -19.55 21.93
N ALA A 650 6.33 -20.17 23.10
CA ALA A 650 7.11 -19.87 24.29
C ALA A 650 8.53 -20.44 24.15
N GLN A 651 9.47 -19.60 23.71
CA GLN A 651 10.88 -19.99 23.66
C GLN A 651 11.38 -20.47 25.03
N PRO A 652 12.35 -21.40 25.07
CA PRO A 652 13.06 -21.71 26.32
C PRO A 652 13.70 -20.43 26.85
N PRO A 653 13.41 -20.01 28.09
CA PRO A 653 13.88 -18.72 28.60
C PRO A 653 15.41 -18.75 28.69
N VAL A 654 16.06 -17.80 28.04
CA VAL A 654 17.51 -17.60 28.12
C VAL A 654 17.90 -17.46 29.60
N PRO A 655 18.73 -18.38 30.15
CA PRO A 655 19.02 -18.35 31.58
C PRO A 655 19.61 -17.00 32.01
N THR A 656 19.01 -16.36 33.02
CA THR A 656 19.29 -14.94 33.33
C THR A 656 20.74 -14.67 33.76
N ASN A 657 21.50 -15.70 34.13
CA ASN A 657 22.95 -15.62 34.35
C ASN A 657 23.76 -15.37 33.05
N LEU A 658 23.17 -15.57 31.88
CA LEU A 658 23.75 -15.25 30.57
C LEU A 658 23.48 -13.80 30.12
N ALA A 659 22.66 -13.03 30.84
CA ALA A 659 22.46 -11.63 30.52
C ALA A 659 23.74 -10.82 30.81
N GLY A 660 24.21 -10.04 29.85
CA GLY A 660 25.45 -9.26 29.91
C GLY A 660 25.98 -8.83 28.54
N THR A 661 27.14 -8.18 28.53
CA THR A 661 27.87 -7.79 27.32
C THR A 661 29.03 -8.75 27.08
N TYR A 662 29.19 -9.12 25.81
CA TYR A 662 30.18 -10.05 25.31
C TYR A 662 30.96 -9.42 24.14
N GLU A 663 32.20 -9.86 23.97
CA GLU A 663 33.05 -9.61 22.81
C GLU A 663 33.25 -10.95 22.09
N ALA A 664 33.22 -10.94 20.76
CA ALA A 664 33.24 -12.19 20.00
C ALA A 664 34.06 -12.08 18.72
N LEU A 665 34.84 -13.13 18.44
CA LEU A 665 35.59 -13.24 17.20
C LEU A 665 34.75 -13.97 16.15
N VAL A 666 34.56 -13.32 14.99
CA VAL A 666 33.82 -13.89 13.86
C VAL A 666 34.68 -14.94 13.16
N SER A 667 34.15 -16.14 13.02
CA SER A 667 34.80 -17.30 12.39
C SER A 667 33.92 -17.92 11.31
N GLY A 668 34.53 -18.58 10.31
CA GLY A 668 33.80 -19.29 9.25
C GLY A 668 32.89 -18.43 8.38
N ALA A 669 33.11 -17.10 8.33
CA ALA A 669 32.20 -16.19 7.67
C ALA A 669 32.18 -16.36 6.15
N ASN A 670 30.99 -16.40 5.57
CA ASN A 670 30.79 -16.52 4.12
C ASN A 670 30.79 -15.13 3.41
N PRO A 671 30.84 -15.05 2.07
CA PRO A 671 30.91 -13.76 1.35
C PRO A 671 29.70 -12.82 1.49
N PHE A 672 28.60 -13.29 2.06
CA PHE A 672 27.37 -12.55 2.35
C PHE A 672 27.20 -12.24 3.84
N ALA A 673 28.17 -12.60 4.68
CA ALA A 673 28.13 -12.32 6.10
C ALA A 673 28.25 -10.80 6.38
N PRO A 674 27.48 -10.23 7.31
CA PRO A 674 27.59 -8.82 7.68
C PRO A 674 28.92 -8.46 8.36
N PHE A 675 29.68 -9.46 8.80
CA PHE A 675 31.00 -9.31 9.42
C PHE A 675 31.97 -10.33 8.80
N PRO A 676 33.14 -9.92 8.28
CA PRO A 676 34.12 -10.86 7.73
C PRO A 676 34.86 -11.63 8.84
N THR A 677 35.39 -12.81 8.49
CA THR A 677 36.20 -13.65 9.40
C THR A 677 37.37 -12.86 9.98
N GLY A 678 37.57 -12.94 11.29
CA GLY A 678 38.57 -12.18 12.04
C GLY A 678 38.08 -10.83 12.58
N SER A 679 36.85 -10.42 12.29
CA SER A 679 36.24 -9.24 12.92
C SER A 679 35.92 -9.51 14.38
N LEU A 680 36.12 -8.50 15.24
CA LEU A 680 35.51 -8.47 16.57
C LEU A 680 34.11 -7.87 16.47
N VAL A 681 33.14 -8.48 17.14
CA VAL A 681 31.77 -7.99 17.25
C VAL A 681 31.33 -7.98 18.72
N ARG A 682 30.62 -6.94 19.11
CA ARG A 682 30.05 -6.80 20.45
C ARG A 682 28.64 -7.38 20.46
N LEU A 683 28.36 -8.23 21.44
CA LEU A 683 27.08 -8.91 21.63
C LEU A 683 26.51 -8.55 23.00
N VAL A 684 25.20 -8.32 23.09
CA VAL A 684 24.50 -8.04 24.35
C VAL A 684 23.31 -8.97 24.47
N LEU A 685 23.28 -9.78 25.53
CA LEU A 685 22.14 -10.61 25.92
C LEU A 685 21.39 -9.92 27.05
N GLN A 686 20.07 -9.81 26.91
CA GLN A 686 19.20 -9.07 27.82
C GLN A 686 18.41 -10.03 28.75
N PRO A 687 17.99 -9.60 29.96
CA PRO A 687 17.34 -10.48 30.94
C PRO A 687 15.94 -10.99 30.54
N ASP A 688 15.31 -10.32 29.57
CA ASP A 688 14.05 -10.70 28.94
C ASP A 688 14.23 -11.65 27.74
N GLY A 689 15.47 -12.01 27.41
CA GLY A 689 15.82 -12.82 26.25
C GLY A 689 16.12 -12.00 24.99
N GLY A 690 16.13 -10.67 25.03
CA GLY A 690 16.59 -9.84 23.90
C GLY A 690 18.06 -10.10 23.53
N LEU A 691 18.40 -9.94 22.24
CA LEU A 691 19.77 -10.03 21.72
C LEU A 691 20.09 -8.80 20.88
N CYS A 692 21.29 -8.25 21.05
CA CYS A 692 21.84 -7.23 20.16
C CYS A 692 23.26 -7.59 19.71
N LEU A 693 23.60 -7.26 18.46
CA LEU A 693 24.87 -7.58 17.82
C LEU A 693 25.38 -6.38 17.03
N ASN A 694 26.49 -5.77 17.46
CA ASN A 694 27.00 -4.48 16.95
C ASN A 694 25.88 -3.43 16.80
N ASN A 695 25.15 -3.20 17.89
CA ASN A 695 24.02 -2.27 18.02
C ASN A 695 22.75 -2.62 17.20
N LEU A 696 22.79 -3.61 16.29
CA LEU A 696 21.58 -4.15 15.67
C LEU A 696 20.81 -4.97 16.71
N SER A 697 19.54 -4.66 16.93
CA SER A 697 18.64 -5.45 17.79
C SER A 697 18.05 -6.62 17.00
N LEU A 698 18.07 -7.81 17.59
CA LEU A 698 17.43 -9.02 17.06
C LEU A 698 16.35 -9.48 18.05
N THR A 699 15.10 -9.56 17.59
CA THR A 699 13.97 -10.04 18.40
C THR A 699 13.96 -11.57 18.45
N PRO A 700 13.58 -12.20 19.58
CA PRO A 700 13.39 -13.64 19.65
C PRO A 700 12.38 -14.14 18.60
N THR A 701 12.74 -15.16 17.83
CA THR A 701 11.87 -15.69 16.77
C THR A 701 10.89 -16.73 17.31
N SER A 702 9.59 -16.45 17.18
CA SER A 702 8.50 -17.39 17.47
C SER A 702 8.08 -18.23 16.25
N SER A 703 8.90 -18.27 15.20
CA SER A 703 8.54 -18.73 13.85
C SER A 703 9.08 -20.10 13.45
N TYR A 704 9.91 -20.74 14.29
CA TYR A 704 10.49 -22.05 14.03
C TYR A 704 10.26 -23.03 15.19
N PRO A 705 9.73 -24.25 14.94
CA PRO A 705 9.57 -25.29 15.94
C PRO A 705 10.92 -26.00 16.19
N LEU A 706 11.83 -25.31 16.89
CA LEU A 706 13.13 -25.85 17.29
C LEU A 706 13.10 -26.38 18.73
N SER A 707 14.09 -27.22 19.03
CA SER A 707 14.26 -27.89 20.33
C SER A 707 14.14 -26.90 21.51
N PRO A 708 13.60 -27.31 22.68
CA PRO A 708 13.71 -26.52 23.92
C PRO A 708 15.15 -26.27 24.39
N SER A 709 16.15 -26.77 23.65
CA SER A 709 17.57 -26.50 23.84
C SER A 709 18.19 -25.51 22.84
N MET A 710 17.39 -24.71 22.11
CA MET A 710 17.93 -23.64 21.25
C MET A 710 17.13 -22.34 21.38
N ALA A 711 17.83 -21.25 21.69
CA ALA A 711 17.29 -19.90 21.57
C ALA A 711 17.65 -19.32 20.20
N THR A 712 16.71 -18.60 19.57
CA THR A 712 16.88 -18.04 18.23
C THR A 712 16.33 -16.63 18.11
N TRP A 713 17.01 -15.78 17.32
CA TRP A 713 16.65 -14.38 17.11
C TRP A 713 16.79 -13.98 15.64
N GLN A 714 16.10 -12.92 15.24
CA GLN A 714 16.17 -12.35 13.90
C GLN A 714 16.11 -10.82 13.95
N ALA A 715 16.87 -10.15 13.09
CA ALA A 715 16.76 -8.71 12.88
C ALA A 715 15.48 -8.38 12.10
N GLY A 716 14.64 -7.47 12.61
CA GLY A 716 13.37 -7.10 11.95
C GLY A 716 13.55 -6.37 10.61
N SER A 717 14.76 -5.93 10.28
CA SER A 717 15.08 -5.11 9.09
C SER A 717 16.20 -5.67 8.22
N SER A 718 16.66 -6.91 8.45
CA SER A 718 17.66 -7.56 7.59
C SER A 718 17.51 -9.07 7.60
N ASP A 719 18.12 -9.74 6.63
CA ASP A 719 18.10 -11.20 6.54
C ASP A 719 18.85 -11.92 7.68
N LEU A 720 19.43 -11.22 8.65
CA LEU A 720 20.25 -11.80 9.70
C LEU A 720 19.42 -12.50 10.79
N SER A 721 19.77 -13.75 11.07
CA SER A 721 19.34 -14.53 12.22
C SER A 721 20.53 -15.01 13.05
N ALA A 722 20.28 -15.30 14.31
CA ALA A 722 21.23 -15.81 15.28
C ALA A 722 20.63 -16.98 16.06
N SER A 723 21.47 -17.94 16.45
CA SER A 723 21.06 -19.10 17.26
C SER A 723 22.11 -19.44 18.31
N LEU A 724 21.63 -19.78 19.52
CA LEU A 724 22.42 -20.22 20.67
C LEU A 724 21.92 -21.58 21.14
N PRO A 725 22.73 -22.66 21.09
CA PRO A 725 22.41 -23.89 21.80
C PRO A 725 22.48 -23.63 23.32
N LEU A 726 21.48 -24.14 24.04
CA LEU A 726 21.35 -24.05 25.50
C LEU A 726 21.80 -25.34 26.20
N ASP A 727 22.06 -26.42 25.45
CA ASP A 727 22.52 -27.72 25.96
C ASP A 727 23.93 -27.67 26.58
N ASP A 728 24.80 -26.77 26.11
CA ASP A 728 26.14 -26.54 26.65
C ASP A 728 26.42 -25.04 26.79
N LEU A 729 26.43 -24.57 28.04
CA LEU A 729 26.72 -23.18 28.40
C LEU A 729 28.17 -22.99 28.91
N THR A 730 29.03 -24.00 28.76
CA THR A 730 30.45 -23.89 29.17
C THR A 730 31.29 -23.11 28.16
N GLN A 731 30.88 -23.10 26.88
CA GLN A 731 31.38 -22.19 25.86
C GLN A 731 30.23 -21.57 25.07
N LEU A 732 30.02 -20.27 25.30
CA LEU A 732 29.30 -19.32 24.45
C LEU A 732 29.62 -19.50 22.95
N SER A 733 28.76 -20.15 22.14
CA SER A 733 28.92 -20.11 20.68
C SER A 733 27.61 -19.76 19.98
N LEU A 734 27.61 -18.62 19.28
CA LEU A 734 26.47 -18.17 18.47
C LEU A 734 26.67 -18.57 17.01
N THR A 735 25.72 -19.26 16.40
CA THR A 735 25.72 -19.43 14.94
C THR A 735 24.89 -18.31 14.31
N LEU A 736 25.48 -17.59 13.36
CA LEU A 736 24.80 -16.63 12.51
C LEU A 736 24.35 -17.32 11.23
N SER A 737 23.12 -17.05 10.82
CA SER A 737 22.50 -17.59 9.60
C SER A 737 21.66 -16.53 8.92
N ASN A 738 21.29 -16.72 7.66
CA ASN A 738 20.26 -15.91 7.03
C ASN A 738 18.85 -16.48 7.27
N THR A 739 17.81 -15.77 6.84
CA THR A 739 16.39 -16.18 6.86
C THR A 739 16.10 -17.52 6.17
N ARG A 740 17.01 -18.01 5.32
CA ARG A 740 16.93 -19.30 4.61
C ARG A 740 17.67 -20.44 5.32
N GLY A 741 18.25 -20.16 6.49
CA GLY A 741 19.06 -21.11 7.25
C GLY A 741 20.49 -21.30 6.73
N GLU A 742 20.95 -20.50 5.77
CA GLU A 742 22.32 -20.58 5.26
C GLU A 742 23.27 -19.96 6.30
N ALA A 743 24.28 -20.71 6.75
CA ALA A 743 25.23 -20.26 7.77
C ALA A 743 26.08 -19.08 7.27
N LEU A 744 25.94 -17.93 7.94
CA LEU A 744 26.72 -16.71 7.68
C LEU A 744 28.04 -16.69 8.44
N GLY A 745 28.14 -17.37 9.59
CA GLY A 745 29.37 -17.52 10.36
C GLY A 745 29.11 -18.02 11.78
N GLN A 746 30.17 -18.12 12.59
CA GLN A 746 30.08 -18.48 14.02
C GLN A 746 30.84 -17.47 14.89
N LEU A 747 30.24 -17.11 16.02
CA LEU A 747 30.78 -16.23 17.03
C LEU A 747 31.25 -17.06 18.23
N ALA A 748 32.55 -17.11 18.47
CA ALA A 748 33.08 -17.54 19.76
C ALA A 748 33.03 -16.33 20.70
N VAL A 749 32.28 -16.46 21.79
CA VAL A 749 31.75 -15.35 22.60
C VAL A 749 32.39 -15.38 24.00
N GLU A 750 33.10 -14.31 24.40
CA GLU A 750 33.66 -14.14 25.75
C GLU A 750 32.94 -12.98 26.48
N ARG A 751 32.60 -13.16 27.76
CA ARG A 751 31.85 -12.16 28.54
C ARG A 751 32.79 -11.07 29.03
N ILE A 752 32.67 -9.86 28.49
CA ILE A 752 33.48 -8.72 28.93
C ILE A 752 32.82 -7.98 30.10
N SER A 753 31.49 -7.88 30.13
CA SER A 753 30.79 -7.05 31.12
C SER A 753 29.42 -7.59 31.54
N ASN A 754 28.89 -7.02 32.63
CA ASN A 754 27.54 -7.32 33.13
C ASN A 754 26.46 -6.39 32.55
N ALA A 755 26.83 -5.36 31.78
CA ALA A 755 25.88 -4.43 31.18
C ALA A 755 24.96 -5.12 30.16
N THR A 756 23.65 -4.89 30.29
CA THR A 756 22.58 -5.50 29.45
C THR A 756 21.89 -4.50 28.51
N VAL A 757 22.45 -3.29 28.36
CA VAL A 757 21.85 -2.19 27.62
C VAL A 757 22.34 -2.20 26.17
N CYS A 758 21.42 -2.40 25.22
CA CYS A 758 21.69 -2.22 23.79
C CYS A 758 21.77 -0.72 23.43
N SER A 759 22.88 -0.08 23.77
CA SER A 759 23.11 1.33 23.47
C SER A 759 23.40 1.53 21.98
N THR A 760 22.38 1.94 21.22
CA THR A 760 22.47 2.18 19.77
C THR A 760 23.25 3.44 19.40
N THR A 761 23.40 4.38 20.34
CA THR A 761 24.13 5.64 20.12
C THR A 761 25.63 5.41 19.95
N THR A 762 26.14 5.70 18.76
CA THR A 762 27.56 6.06 18.56
C THR A 762 27.92 7.19 19.55
N PRO A 763 29.06 7.13 20.26
CA PRO A 763 29.44 8.18 21.20
C PRO A 763 29.52 9.55 20.52
N SER A 764 29.01 10.58 21.20
CA SER A 764 29.09 11.95 20.68
C SER A 764 30.54 12.44 20.63
N ALA A 765 30.82 13.46 19.82
CA ALA A 765 32.14 14.08 19.78
C ALA A 765 32.58 14.62 21.16
N GLU A 766 31.62 15.07 21.97
CA GLU A 766 31.80 15.49 23.36
C GLU A 766 32.19 14.31 24.27
N GLN A 767 31.48 13.17 24.18
CA GLN A 767 31.83 11.95 24.93
C GLN A 767 33.23 11.43 24.55
N ILE A 768 33.59 11.48 23.26
CA ILE A 768 34.94 11.13 22.78
C ILE A 768 35.99 12.10 23.32
N SER A 769 35.69 13.40 23.36
CA SER A 769 36.58 14.41 23.95
C SER A 769 36.81 14.18 25.45
N THR A 770 35.74 13.93 26.20
CA THR A 770 35.80 13.68 27.66
C THR A 770 36.56 12.39 27.98
N ALA A 771 36.37 11.33 27.16
CA ALA A 771 37.15 10.10 27.29
C ALA A 771 38.64 10.30 26.97
N ASN A 772 38.98 11.11 25.97
CA ASN A 772 40.38 11.46 25.70
C ASN A 772 41.02 12.25 26.85
N GLU A 773 40.30 13.21 27.44
CA GLU A 773 40.74 13.96 28.62
C GLU A 773 41.03 13.01 29.81
N LEU A 774 40.13 12.07 30.09
CA LEU A 774 40.36 11.02 31.08
C LEU A 774 41.62 10.19 30.78
N PHE A 775 41.83 9.79 29.52
CA PHE A 775 42.99 8.99 29.12
C PHE A 775 44.30 9.78 29.26
N GLU A 776 44.32 11.05 28.87
CA GLU A 776 45.50 11.94 28.98
C GLU A 776 45.81 12.29 30.45
N LEU A 777 44.81 12.39 31.32
CA LEU A 777 44.99 12.52 32.77
C LEU A 777 45.52 11.22 33.39
N ALA A 778 45.02 10.06 32.96
CA ALA A 778 45.52 8.76 33.41
C ALA A 778 46.97 8.52 32.97
N GLU A 779 47.32 8.86 31.73
CA GLU A 779 48.68 8.82 31.16
C GLU A 779 49.68 9.74 31.88
N ARG A 780 49.20 10.87 32.41
CA ARG A 780 50.01 11.79 33.23
C ARG A 780 50.22 11.32 34.67
N ARG A 781 49.28 10.54 35.21
CA ARG A 781 49.24 10.22 36.65
C ARG A 781 49.70 8.80 36.98
N TYR A 782 49.50 7.87 36.07
CA TYR A 782 49.77 6.45 36.24
C TYR A 782 50.53 5.90 35.03
N ASP A 783 51.71 6.47 34.75
CA ASP A 783 52.53 6.12 33.58
C ASP A 783 53.08 4.69 33.63
N GLU A 784 53.08 4.06 34.82
CA GLU A 784 53.38 2.64 34.99
C GLU A 784 52.32 1.69 34.40
N TYR A 785 51.09 2.19 34.18
CA TYR A 785 49.98 1.43 33.61
C TYR A 785 49.55 1.95 32.22
N PHE A 786 49.62 3.26 32.02
CA PHE A 786 49.16 3.95 30.81
C PHE A 786 50.30 4.81 30.20
N PRO A 787 51.39 4.20 29.69
CA PRO A 787 52.53 4.96 29.19
C PRO A 787 52.21 5.71 27.89
N ALA A 788 52.25 7.04 27.94
CA ALA A 788 52.01 7.93 26.79
C ALA A 788 52.94 7.68 25.58
N THR A 789 54.05 6.96 25.77
CA THR A 789 55.01 6.59 24.71
C THR A 789 54.49 5.55 23.73
N ASP A 790 53.45 4.78 24.09
CA ASP A 790 52.98 3.63 23.31
C ASP A 790 52.29 3.99 21.98
N SER A 791 52.15 5.27 21.66
CA SER A 791 51.37 5.73 20.48
C SER A 791 49.92 5.20 20.49
N ALA A 792 49.37 5.02 21.69
CA ALA A 792 48.10 4.36 21.94
C ALA A 792 46.92 5.17 21.36
N VAL A 793 46.32 4.66 20.28
CA VAL A 793 45.22 5.34 19.57
C VAL A 793 43.88 5.05 20.25
N THR A 794 43.12 6.09 20.59
CA THR A 794 41.71 5.95 21.00
C THR A 794 40.87 5.33 19.89
N ARG A 795 40.08 4.31 20.22
CA ARG A 795 39.18 3.57 19.31
C ARG A 795 37.76 3.58 19.87
N THR A 796 36.78 3.40 18.99
CA THR A 796 35.36 3.26 19.37
C THR A 796 34.80 1.93 18.88
N ALA A 797 33.99 1.28 19.73
CA ALA A 797 33.36 -0.01 19.45
C ALA A 797 31.92 -0.02 19.99
N GLY A 798 30.96 0.33 19.10
CA GLY A 798 29.61 0.69 19.53
C GLY A 798 29.68 1.88 20.50
N SER A 799 29.00 1.78 21.65
CA SER A 799 29.03 2.81 22.70
C SER A 799 30.29 2.84 23.59
N VAL A 800 31.29 1.99 23.35
CA VAL A 800 32.57 2.00 24.10
C VAL A 800 33.57 2.91 23.41
N ILE A 801 34.24 3.77 24.18
CA ILE A 801 35.44 4.50 23.79
C ILE A 801 36.60 3.91 24.58
N PHE A 802 37.71 3.51 23.95
CA PHE A 802 38.81 2.85 24.66
C PHE A 802 40.19 3.18 24.07
N ARG A 803 41.23 3.05 24.90
CA ARG A 803 42.65 3.18 24.51
C ARG A 803 43.40 1.96 25.08
N HIS A 804 44.30 1.37 24.30
CA HIS A 804 45.06 0.17 24.67
C HIS A 804 46.57 0.43 24.56
N TYR A 805 47.31 0.01 25.57
CA TYR A 805 48.72 0.25 25.77
C TYR A 805 49.45 -1.09 25.59
N GLU A 806 50.16 -1.25 24.48
CA GLU A 806 50.74 -2.54 24.08
C GLU A 806 51.90 -2.99 24.99
N SER A 807 52.61 -2.05 25.64
CA SER A 807 53.75 -2.36 26.51
C SER A 807 53.34 -2.90 27.89
N THR A 808 52.24 -2.41 28.46
CA THR A 808 51.66 -2.90 29.72
C THR A 808 50.61 -3.98 29.51
N GLY A 809 50.07 -4.07 28.29
CA GLY A 809 48.95 -4.96 27.94
C GLY A 809 47.62 -4.49 28.53
N VAL A 810 47.54 -3.28 29.07
CA VAL A 810 46.35 -2.72 29.73
C VAL A 810 45.45 -2.01 28.70
N SER A 811 44.14 -2.04 28.91
CA SER A 811 43.12 -1.29 28.16
C SER A 811 42.29 -0.46 29.13
N LEU A 812 42.17 0.84 28.87
CA LEU A 812 41.31 1.77 29.60
C LEU A 812 40.10 2.11 28.72
N SER A 813 38.89 1.92 29.25
CA SER A 813 37.63 1.98 28.51
C SER A 813 36.58 2.82 29.23
N VAL A 814 35.75 3.52 28.44
CA VAL A 814 34.59 4.28 28.90
C VAL A 814 33.35 3.71 28.22
N LEU A 815 32.37 3.28 29.01
CA LEU A 815 31.08 2.74 28.56
C LEU A 815 29.96 3.45 29.32
N ASN A 816 29.10 4.20 28.62
CA ASN A 816 27.95 4.90 29.22
C ASN A 816 28.31 5.84 30.41
N GLY A 817 29.56 6.29 30.51
CA GLY A 817 30.09 7.10 31.62
C GLY A 817 30.76 6.30 32.74
N GLU A 818 30.70 4.97 32.73
CA GLU A 818 31.47 4.09 33.60
C GLU A 818 32.89 3.88 33.03
N VAL A 819 33.90 3.86 33.90
CA VAL A 819 35.31 3.67 33.54
C VAL A 819 35.77 2.29 33.98
N LEU A 820 36.34 1.55 33.02
CA LEU A 820 36.64 0.13 33.11
C LEU A 820 38.08 -0.11 32.65
N VAL A 821 38.84 -0.91 33.41
CA VAL A 821 40.20 -1.33 33.07
C VAL A 821 40.25 -2.85 32.90
N ARG A 822 40.95 -3.34 31.87
CA ARG A 822 41.24 -4.77 31.66
C ARG A 822 42.66 -4.96 31.13
N GLY A 823 43.21 -6.15 31.25
CA GLY A 823 44.57 -6.48 30.78
C GLY A 823 45.67 -6.13 31.78
N GLY A 824 46.92 -6.40 31.40
CA GLY A 824 48.08 -6.28 32.30
C GLY A 824 47.89 -7.02 33.62
N GLU A 825 48.16 -6.36 34.74
CA GLU A 825 47.95 -6.93 36.09
C GLU A 825 46.49 -6.97 36.54
N PHE A 826 45.58 -6.29 35.85
CA PHE A 826 44.14 -6.25 36.18
C PHE A 826 43.38 -7.52 35.74
N GLY A 827 44.03 -8.42 34.99
CA GLY A 827 43.45 -9.67 34.49
C GLY A 827 42.59 -9.50 33.24
N SER A 828 41.93 -10.57 32.76
CA SER A 828 41.11 -10.52 31.53
C SER A 828 39.72 -9.91 31.72
N SER A 829 39.21 -9.88 32.95
CA SER A 829 37.92 -9.28 33.32
C SER A 829 37.98 -7.76 33.40
N GLU A 830 36.91 -7.06 33.02
CA GLU A 830 36.76 -5.62 33.30
C GLU A 830 36.68 -5.35 34.81
N PHE A 831 37.57 -4.50 35.30
CA PHE A 831 37.57 -3.92 36.64
C PHE A 831 37.01 -2.50 36.59
N PHE A 832 35.91 -2.25 37.29
CA PHE A 832 35.29 -0.92 37.38
C PHE A 832 36.09 0.00 38.32
N VAL A 833 36.51 1.15 37.82
CA VAL A 833 37.37 2.11 38.53
C VAL A 833 36.56 3.28 39.13
N GLY A 834 35.43 3.64 38.51
CA GLY A 834 34.59 4.78 38.90
C GLY A 834 33.78 5.30 37.71
N THR A 835 33.05 6.41 37.88
CA THR A 835 32.47 7.13 36.74
C THR A 835 33.42 8.21 36.23
N ILE A 836 33.31 8.58 34.96
CA ILE A 836 34.16 9.59 34.33
C ILE A 836 34.02 10.98 35.00
N GLU A 837 32.80 11.33 35.43
CA GLU A 837 32.49 12.54 36.20
C GLU A 837 33.18 12.59 37.57
N GLN A 838 33.49 11.43 38.16
CA GLN A 838 34.20 11.34 39.44
C GLN A 838 35.72 11.30 39.25
N LEU A 839 36.18 10.60 38.20
CA LEU A 839 37.60 10.33 37.98
C LEU A 839 38.36 11.51 37.38
N ILE A 840 37.76 12.31 36.48
CA ILE A 840 38.45 13.48 35.92
C ILE A 840 38.81 14.50 37.03
N PRO A 841 37.88 14.95 37.91
CA PRO A 841 38.24 15.86 39.00
C PRO A 841 39.24 15.26 39.99
N ALA A 842 39.11 13.98 40.33
CA ALA A 842 40.02 13.30 41.26
C ALA A 842 41.45 13.15 40.70
N LEU A 843 41.59 12.86 39.40
CA LEU A 843 42.89 12.85 38.72
C LEU A 843 43.51 14.24 38.66
N ILE A 844 42.72 15.29 38.41
CA ILE A 844 43.21 16.67 38.43
C ILE A 844 43.71 17.04 39.83
N GLU A 845 42.93 16.79 40.89
CA GLU A 845 43.32 17.07 42.28
C GLU A 845 44.58 16.29 42.69
N ASP A 846 44.70 15.01 42.34
CA ASP A 846 45.87 14.18 42.70
C ASP A 846 47.12 14.53 41.87
N ILE A 847 46.99 15.07 40.65
CA ILE A 847 48.12 15.63 39.88
C ILE A 847 48.52 17.02 40.41
N GLU A 848 47.56 17.88 40.79
CA GLU A 848 47.84 19.22 41.32
C GLU A 848 48.37 19.21 42.76
N THR A 849 48.01 18.21 43.56
CA THR A 849 48.48 18.05 44.95
C THR A 849 49.70 17.13 45.08
N ALA A 850 50.10 16.43 44.02
CA ALA A 850 51.40 15.76 43.96
C ALA A 850 52.54 16.75 44.23
N PRO A 851 53.57 16.38 45.03
CA PRO A 851 54.62 17.30 45.42
C PRO A 851 55.44 17.77 44.20
N ILE A 852 55.24 19.02 43.79
CA ILE A 852 55.79 19.59 42.55
C ILE A 852 57.33 19.62 42.60
N THR A 853 57.96 18.63 41.97
CA THR A 853 59.40 18.62 41.65
C THR A 853 59.69 19.03 40.20
N SER A 854 58.67 19.39 39.42
CA SER A 854 58.84 20.00 38.09
C SER A 854 59.32 21.45 38.23
N ASN A 855 60.36 21.80 37.47
CA ASN A 855 60.82 23.17 37.24
C ASN A 855 60.58 23.59 35.78
N THR A 856 59.41 23.26 35.23
CA THR A 856 59.04 23.56 33.83
C THR A 856 58.57 25.02 33.69
N PHE A 857 59.03 25.72 32.64
CA PHE A 857 58.65 27.10 32.33
C PHE A 857 58.07 27.22 30.92
N SER A 858 57.02 28.02 30.78
CA SER A 858 56.57 28.55 29.48
C SER A 858 57.44 29.73 29.08
N VAL A 859 58.14 29.61 27.96
CA VAL A 859 59.11 30.59 27.43
C VAL A 859 58.53 31.27 26.19
N THR A 860 58.14 32.54 26.32
CA THR A 860 57.74 33.41 25.21
C THR A 860 58.91 34.30 24.79
N VAL A 861 59.20 34.34 23.49
CA VAL A 861 60.29 35.14 22.89
C VAL A 861 59.73 36.03 21.80
N THR A 862 59.79 37.36 21.99
CA THR A 862 59.29 38.36 21.03
C THR A 862 60.41 39.30 20.58
N GLY A 863 60.39 39.82 19.36
CA GLY A 863 61.47 40.73 18.93
C GLY A 863 61.59 40.96 17.43
N THR A 864 62.80 41.32 16.99
CA THR A 864 63.14 41.56 15.59
C THR A 864 64.51 41.02 15.21
N SER A 865 64.60 40.43 14.01
CA SER A 865 65.84 40.05 13.33
C SER A 865 66.07 40.99 12.14
N THR A 866 67.22 41.65 12.11
CA THR A 866 67.63 42.60 11.06
C THR A 866 68.86 42.09 10.33
N VAL A 867 68.78 41.97 9.00
CA VAL A 867 69.91 41.64 8.13
C VAL A 867 70.30 42.87 7.32
N ASN A 868 71.54 43.33 7.46
CA ASN A 868 72.12 44.41 6.67
C ASN A 868 73.12 43.85 5.64
N LEU A 869 72.89 44.15 4.36
CA LEU A 869 73.73 43.74 3.25
C LEU A 869 74.59 44.92 2.77
N SER A 870 75.83 45.00 3.28
CA SER A 870 76.86 46.00 2.93
C SER A 870 76.35 47.46 2.88
N GLY A 871 75.42 47.83 3.78
CA GLY A 871 74.85 49.18 3.87
C GLY A 871 73.79 49.55 2.83
N LEU A 872 73.44 48.66 1.90
CA LEU A 872 72.50 48.95 0.81
C LEU A 872 71.03 48.63 1.14
N TYR A 873 70.78 47.56 1.90
CA TYR A 873 69.43 47.13 2.29
C TYR A 873 69.42 46.59 3.73
N ASN A 874 68.34 46.89 4.45
CA ASN A 874 67.97 46.26 5.72
C ASN A 874 66.71 45.41 5.49
N VAL A 875 66.76 44.11 5.82
CA VAL A 875 65.58 43.25 5.89
C VAL A 875 65.25 43.03 7.37
N ASN A 876 64.05 43.41 7.78
CA ASN A 876 63.55 43.23 9.15
C ASN A 876 62.48 42.13 9.18
N ARG A 877 62.58 41.20 10.13
CA ARG A 877 61.60 40.16 10.44
C ARG A 877 61.21 40.25 11.90
N THR A 878 59.92 40.20 12.22
CA THR A 878 59.43 40.07 13.61
C THR A 878 59.54 38.63 14.09
N LEU A 879 59.82 38.47 15.38
CA LEU A 879 59.89 37.20 16.09
C LEU A 879 58.73 37.10 17.09
N ASN A 880 58.08 35.94 17.11
CA ASN A 880 57.17 35.51 18.17
C ASN A 880 57.29 33.98 18.25
N ILE A 881 57.88 33.47 19.33
CA ILE A 881 58.15 32.05 19.55
C ILE A 881 57.66 31.71 20.96
N VAL A 882 56.92 30.62 21.11
CA VAL A 882 56.55 30.06 22.41
C VAL A 882 57.02 28.61 22.45
N ARG A 883 57.73 28.20 23.51
CA ARG A 883 58.07 26.80 23.80
C ARG A 883 58.05 26.59 25.32
N GLN A 884 57.85 25.35 25.76
CA GLN A 884 58.12 24.94 27.14
C GLN A 884 59.58 24.50 27.26
N ALA A 885 60.20 24.71 28.43
CA ALA A 885 61.52 24.21 28.76
C ALA A 885 61.73 24.16 30.28
N ASP A 886 62.45 23.13 30.75
CA ASP A 886 62.80 22.93 32.15
C ASP A 886 64.07 23.70 32.52
N PHE A 887 64.04 24.40 33.67
CA PHE A 887 65.19 25.13 34.19
C PHE A 887 65.26 25.01 35.71
N GLU A 888 66.31 24.37 36.22
CA GLU A 888 66.61 24.43 37.66
C GLU A 888 66.77 25.90 38.10
N PRO A 889 66.03 26.40 39.10
CA PRO A 889 66.04 27.81 39.48
C PRO A 889 67.44 28.34 39.85
N GLU A 890 68.31 27.45 40.36
CA GLU A 890 69.70 27.76 40.72
C GLU A 890 70.63 27.94 39.49
N GLU A 891 70.26 27.42 38.31
CA GLU A 891 71.08 27.52 37.08
C GLU A 891 70.90 28.84 36.31
N LEU A 892 69.83 29.60 36.55
CA LEU A 892 69.38 30.76 35.75
C LEU A 892 70.26 32.04 35.89
N THR A 893 71.57 31.84 35.99
CA THR A 893 72.64 32.84 35.97
C THR A 893 72.71 33.61 34.64
N ASP A 894 73.25 34.84 34.64
CA ASP A 894 73.34 35.67 33.43
C ASP A 894 74.14 35.01 32.28
N THR A 895 75.11 34.15 32.61
CA THR A 895 75.82 33.33 31.62
C THR A 895 74.91 32.27 30.99
N ARG A 896 74.08 31.60 31.78
CA ARG A 896 73.10 30.62 31.30
C ARG A 896 72.01 31.27 30.44
N LEU A 897 71.59 32.49 30.77
CA LEU A 897 70.64 33.27 29.94
C LEU A 897 71.18 33.50 28.52
N ALA A 898 72.50 33.64 28.34
CA ALA A 898 73.11 33.73 27.01
C ALA A 898 73.03 32.42 26.21
N ASP A 899 73.09 31.26 26.87
CA ASP A 899 72.94 29.94 26.22
C ASP A 899 71.47 29.61 25.92
N ILE A 900 70.55 30.00 26.80
CA ILE A 900 69.10 29.95 26.53
C ILE A 900 68.77 30.85 25.32
N ALA A 901 69.31 32.07 25.28
CA ALA A 901 69.14 32.97 24.14
C ALA A 901 69.72 32.42 22.84
N ARG A 902 70.85 31.69 22.89
CA ARG A 902 71.42 30.99 21.72
C ARG A 902 70.49 29.87 21.25
N SER A 903 70.16 28.92 22.13
CA SER A 903 69.40 27.71 21.77
C SER A 903 68.02 28.02 21.19
N PHE A 904 67.28 28.96 21.79
CA PHE A 904 65.97 29.39 21.30
C PHE A 904 66.00 30.18 19.98
N LEU A 905 67.16 30.71 19.58
CA LEU A 905 67.33 31.53 18.36
C LEU A 905 68.30 30.91 17.35
N LEU A 906 68.65 29.62 17.48
CA LEU A 906 69.50 28.91 16.51
C LEU A 906 68.94 29.01 15.08
N ASP A 907 67.62 28.87 14.92
CA ASP A 907 66.90 28.95 13.65
C ASP A 907 66.95 30.37 13.04
N GLU A 908 67.16 31.41 13.86
CA GLU A 908 67.20 32.81 13.44
C GLU A 908 68.63 33.36 13.27
N ILE A 909 69.59 32.86 14.04
CA ILE A 909 71.00 33.26 14.00
C ILE A 909 71.92 32.14 14.50
N GLU A 910 72.09 31.12 13.64
CA GLU A 910 73.14 30.11 13.76
C GLU A 910 74.49 30.77 14.08
N ASN A 911 75.24 30.25 15.05
CA ASN A 911 76.62 30.65 15.40
C ASN A 911 76.87 32.18 15.49
N PRO A 912 76.27 32.89 16.49
CA PRO A 912 76.48 34.33 16.68
C PRO A 912 77.88 34.65 17.21
N ASP A 913 78.52 35.69 16.64
CA ASP A 913 79.84 36.19 17.08
C ASP A 913 79.78 36.86 18.46
N SER A 914 78.61 37.40 18.84
CA SER A 914 78.37 37.92 20.18
C SER A 914 76.92 37.76 20.62
N VAL A 915 76.73 37.63 21.93
CA VAL A 915 75.43 37.56 22.61
C VAL A 915 75.53 38.44 23.86
N GLN A 916 74.63 39.42 23.99
CA GLN A 916 74.54 40.32 25.14
C GLN A 916 73.16 40.15 25.79
N ILE A 917 73.15 39.94 27.11
CA ILE A 917 71.92 39.90 27.90
C ILE A 917 71.81 41.22 28.67
N ASN A 918 70.64 41.85 28.57
CA ASN A 918 70.29 43.15 29.14
C ASN A 918 68.93 43.04 29.84
N ASP A 919 68.55 44.08 30.58
CA ASP A 919 67.17 44.30 31.03
C ASP A 919 66.56 43.10 31.80
N VAL A 920 67.40 42.41 32.60
CA VAL A 920 67.03 41.19 33.33
C VAL A 920 66.20 41.53 34.58
N ASN A 921 64.98 41.00 34.63
CA ASN A 921 64.08 41.06 35.77
C ASN A 921 63.80 39.63 36.28
N ARG A 922 63.82 39.43 37.61
CA ARG A 922 63.70 38.13 38.26
C ARG A 922 62.69 38.22 39.42
N THR A 923 61.74 37.30 39.43
CA THR A 923 60.77 37.05 40.52
C THR A 923 60.69 35.54 40.76
N GLU A 924 60.00 35.11 41.82
CA GLU A 924 59.91 33.69 42.21
C GLU A 924 59.18 32.81 41.16
N THR A 925 58.28 33.41 40.37
CA THR A 925 57.46 32.72 39.36
C THR A 925 57.73 33.17 37.91
N GLN A 926 58.43 34.29 37.72
CA GLN A 926 58.67 34.88 36.39
C GLN A 926 60.08 35.48 36.23
N LEU A 927 60.73 35.18 35.11
CA LEU A 927 62.02 35.74 34.67
C LEU A 927 61.82 36.38 33.29
N SER A 928 62.26 37.61 33.09
CA SER A 928 62.30 38.23 31.75
C SER A 928 63.64 38.89 31.48
N PHE A 929 64.11 38.88 30.24
CA PHE A 929 65.37 39.52 29.85
C PHE A 929 65.40 39.88 28.37
N ARG A 930 66.27 40.81 27.98
CA ARG A 930 66.46 41.23 26.58
C ARG A 930 67.81 40.78 26.03
N ALA A 931 67.78 39.82 25.11
CA ALA A 931 68.95 39.34 24.39
C ALA A 931 69.22 40.15 23.11
N VAL A 932 70.49 40.42 22.84
CA VAL A 932 70.98 40.99 21.58
C VAL A 932 72.08 40.09 21.03
N LEU A 933 71.85 39.49 19.86
CA LEU A 933 72.76 38.56 19.20
C LEU A 933 73.26 39.19 17.88
N GLN A 934 74.55 39.05 17.56
CA GLN A 934 75.13 39.60 16.33
C GLN A 934 76.04 38.60 15.63
N ARG A 935 76.00 38.57 14.29
CA ARG A 935 76.92 37.80 13.42
C ARG A 935 77.32 38.63 12.20
N VAL A 936 78.60 38.63 11.82
CA VAL A 936 79.17 39.46 10.75
C VAL A 936 79.95 38.58 9.75
N THR A 937 79.23 38.05 8.76
CA THR A 937 79.82 37.24 7.68
C THR A 937 80.49 38.14 6.63
N ARG A 938 81.77 37.91 6.36
CA ARG A 938 82.51 38.56 5.26
C ARG A 938 82.76 37.59 4.11
N VAL A 939 82.45 38.00 2.89
CA VAL A 939 82.68 37.23 1.65
C VAL A 939 83.29 38.17 0.61
N GLY A 940 84.60 38.01 0.38
CA GLY A 940 85.37 38.97 -0.43
C GLY A 940 85.36 40.37 0.20
N SER A 941 84.98 41.38 -0.58
CA SER A 941 84.77 42.76 -0.11
C SER A 941 83.39 42.99 0.53
N SER A 942 82.46 42.03 0.43
CA SER A 942 81.10 42.16 0.95
C SER A 942 81.06 41.84 2.45
N THR A 943 80.32 42.64 3.23
CA THR A 943 80.04 42.37 4.64
C THR A 943 78.54 42.29 4.86
N THR A 944 78.07 41.15 5.37
CA THR A 944 76.68 40.95 5.80
C THR A 944 76.66 40.90 7.32
N SER A 945 75.86 41.73 7.96
CA SER A 945 75.62 41.63 9.40
C SER A 945 74.18 41.22 9.68
N ARG A 946 73.97 40.31 10.62
CA ARG A 946 72.67 39.95 11.17
C ARG A 946 72.67 40.30 12.65
N ASN A 947 71.72 41.14 13.05
CA ASN A 947 71.49 41.55 14.43
C ASN A 947 70.09 41.07 14.84
N VAL A 948 69.98 40.29 15.91
CA VAL A 948 68.71 39.86 16.50
C VAL A 948 68.55 40.54 17.85
N VAL A 949 67.38 41.12 18.09
CA VAL A 949 66.99 41.74 19.36
C VAL A 949 65.71 41.05 19.82
N ALA A 950 65.76 40.36 20.95
CA ALA A 950 64.65 39.56 21.46
C ALA A 950 64.42 39.81 22.96
N ILE A 951 63.16 39.81 23.38
CA ILE A 951 62.70 39.85 24.76
C ILE A 951 62.17 38.46 25.09
N PHE A 952 62.79 37.83 26.08
CA PHE A 952 62.39 36.56 26.67
C PHE A 952 61.50 36.84 27.88
N SER A 953 60.42 36.09 28.02
CA SER A 953 59.53 36.07 29.18
C SER A 953 59.25 34.61 29.55
N LEU A 954 59.82 34.16 30.66
CA LEU A 954 59.69 32.83 31.22
C LEU A 954 58.74 32.92 32.40
N SER A 955 57.63 32.19 32.34
CA SER A 955 56.69 32.02 33.45
C SER A 955 56.70 30.56 33.87
N ARG A 956 56.86 30.28 35.17
CA ARG A 956 56.76 28.91 35.68
C ARG A 956 55.36 28.37 35.41
N LEU A 957 55.28 27.10 35.02
CA LEU A 957 54.02 26.36 34.85
C LEU A 957 53.60 25.70 36.18
#